data_AF-A0A932DA32-F1
#
_entry.id   AF-A0A932DA32-F1
#
_cell.length_a   1.000
_cell.length_b   1.000
_cell.length_c   1.000
_cell.angle_alpha   90.00
_cell.angle_beta   90.00
_cell.angle_gamma   90.00
#
_symmetry.space_group_name_H-M   'P 1'
#
loop_
_entity.id
_entity.type
_entity.pdbx_description
1 polymer ?
#
loop_
_entity_poly.entity_id
_entity_poly.type
_entity_poly.pdbx_seq_one_letter_code
_entity_poly.pdbx_strand_id
1 'polypeptide(L)'
;MRRHGHQRELLSPAFAYRLDFSQGLTADSWLNRLTGSRLALGQHPEIELDVDTAEQRLFITGWRTIHLRSKGAERNQEEGYLKGFASAGFDDSSWRGRVTPVSSYDTDIPLFRDYCWARTHVFLPSGAEGKDISLVLGGVGLYDYRFMRVFINGHEVGVREVHRRWNEPGIFDLGPKSAASQHLRFGQDNMIALQLSGLVKRTARLNELDPRKGRSFVFRYYWPGQFEQFLTVGTALRTPKLRVTRVETPREGVTGELKVTLRSDRPAITAVVTYRWNATEPVLHKFAEIQNTGRETIRLMNVRLGSYSTGMTVTEGEQGFPVYVGNQFFASVAHPSGWATGQDGEVRLRQYPGRTLRAGGRFACMETVLGVSALGEARPAFLDQVRSRLRRVQRGHNKAYAIFESFGSWPSGDFWGATEDHSLKQIEQVVAAEQRAGCRYDLYTIELWRDVAGDIERPDPKRFPTGFHNIQQALEKLGINLGLWTCTSHAGWSIGGNPVVGTASTHDRAYGDDEAWLCLATDPLKTMFVSAFREHIRKNRLRLLKLDGTSAICYNPAHDHLPGLYSTEAIQSALIDILRQLDHECPELLLMLYWGARSPWWLLQADTLFEPGLQIEAAHPSAAPALYVRDSVTLGLDQAQWWAEDIPPLGKDSLGVWLSAWPWNSSIGKERWQEGFVMDMCRGSLLAQPWSDDGSLSAAERQQMADFIALLKERADCFGNPRFIVGNPWKDEPYGYACSNGRRAFIALNNYSWSDTSLRLELGPAWGLPENGQWEIYRWYPEPVHLVGERPAFGSTASMSLRPYETVLLEVVPAGTAPSLNRAFASKPIPASFTEPSRELSVSVTPELARSLLVPLEQGVNESARPNLPPKRSLAVRCQVPSSHRGGTVMIALEMRKGDTVALLGNVGSHFAAEATLDGKPAALEAALPQATFAAPWQGWRIAVGPSERAQEVELLVSAMLVAEVETVCRGYFIPARD
;
A
#
# COMPACT_ATOMS: atom_id res chain seq x y z
N MET A 1 -22.89 -27.76 -22.17
CA MET A 1 -21.49 -28.26 -22.12
C MET A 1 -21.25 -29.21 -23.29
N ARG A 2 -20.03 -29.37 -23.83
CA ARG A 2 -19.74 -30.44 -24.83
C ARG A 2 -18.98 -31.60 -24.19
N ARG A 3 -19.28 -32.83 -24.61
CA ARG A 3 -18.72 -34.07 -24.05
C ARG A 3 -18.04 -34.85 -25.18
N HIS A 4 -16.75 -35.17 -25.01
CA HIS A 4 -15.97 -35.95 -25.97
C HIS A 4 -15.11 -36.98 -25.21
N GLY A 5 -15.63 -38.20 -25.02
CA GLY A 5 -14.94 -39.23 -24.23
C GLY A 5 -14.56 -38.74 -22.82
N HIS A 6 -13.26 -38.75 -22.53
CA HIS A 6 -12.67 -38.25 -21.28
C HIS A 6 -12.52 -36.73 -21.20
N GLN A 7 -13.02 -35.98 -22.20
CA GLN A 7 -12.93 -34.53 -22.24
C GLN A 7 -14.28 -33.86 -21.99
N ARG A 8 -14.25 -32.71 -21.33
CA ARG A 8 -15.41 -31.81 -21.19
C ARG A 8 -14.99 -30.41 -21.59
N GLU A 9 -15.83 -29.77 -22.38
CA GLU A 9 -15.66 -28.37 -22.77
C GLU A 9 -16.77 -27.53 -22.11
N LEU A 10 -16.35 -26.65 -21.20
CA LEU A 10 -17.18 -25.65 -20.55
C LEU A 10 -17.32 -24.47 -21.52
N LEU A 11 -18.55 -24.06 -21.82
CA LEU A 11 -18.82 -23.09 -22.88
C LEU A 11 -19.68 -21.94 -22.36
N SER A 12 -19.23 -20.72 -22.64
CA SER A 12 -20.02 -19.49 -22.59
C SER A 12 -19.91 -18.76 -23.94
N PRO A 13 -20.66 -17.67 -24.17
CA PRO A 13 -20.44 -16.79 -25.32
C PRO A 13 -19.01 -16.21 -25.36
N ALA A 14 -18.42 -15.93 -24.19
CA ALA A 14 -17.13 -15.28 -24.06
C ALA A 14 -15.93 -16.24 -24.08
N PHE A 15 -16.07 -17.49 -23.61
CA PHE A 15 -14.95 -18.42 -23.53
C PHE A 15 -15.32 -19.89 -23.79
N ALA A 16 -14.29 -20.70 -24.05
CA ALA A 16 -14.37 -22.16 -23.95
C ALA A 16 -13.19 -22.68 -23.10
N TYR A 17 -13.46 -23.51 -22.09
CA TYR A 17 -12.44 -24.11 -21.21
C TYR A 17 -12.49 -25.63 -21.32
N ARG A 18 -11.38 -26.26 -21.71
CA ARG A 18 -11.33 -27.70 -22.00
C ARG A 18 -10.58 -28.45 -20.91
N LEU A 19 -11.29 -29.40 -20.30
CA LEU A 19 -10.79 -30.30 -19.25
C LEU A 19 -10.59 -31.71 -19.82
N ASP A 20 -9.61 -32.42 -19.30
CA ASP A 20 -9.34 -33.84 -19.57
C ASP A 20 -9.31 -34.64 -18.26
N PHE A 21 -9.93 -35.82 -18.24
CA PHE A 21 -9.99 -36.72 -17.08
C PHE A 21 -9.18 -38.01 -17.22
N SER A 22 -8.45 -38.20 -18.34
CA SER A 22 -7.79 -39.47 -18.66
C SER A 22 -6.65 -39.83 -17.70
N GLN A 23 -5.93 -38.83 -17.17
CA GLN A 23 -4.77 -39.00 -16.28
C GLN A 23 -4.94 -38.30 -14.92
N GLY A 24 -6.18 -38.01 -14.52
CA GLY A 24 -6.49 -37.08 -13.42
C GLY A 24 -7.31 -35.91 -13.94
N LEU A 25 -7.56 -34.88 -13.14
CA LEU A 25 -8.23 -33.66 -13.62
C LEU A 25 -7.17 -32.67 -14.12
N THR A 26 -7.08 -32.48 -15.43
CA THR A 26 -6.16 -31.52 -16.05
C THR A 26 -6.92 -30.56 -16.96
N ALA A 27 -6.32 -29.40 -17.25
CA ALA A 27 -6.84 -28.49 -18.26
C ALA A 27 -5.93 -28.45 -19.49
N ASP A 28 -6.56 -28.55 -20.64
CA ASP A 28 -5.87 -28.66 -21.93
C ASP A 28 -5.75 -27.31 -22.61
N SER A 29 -6.86 -26.55 -22.70
CA SER A 29 -6.86 -25.26 -23.37
C SER A 29 -7.94 -24.31 -22.86
N TRP A 30 -7.68 -23.02 -22.99
CA TRP A 30 -8.63 -21.95 -22.73
C TRP A 30 -8.73 -21.00 -23.94
N LEU A 31 -9.90 -20.99 -24.57
CA LEU A 31 -10.21 -20.13 -25.72
C LEU A 31 -10.95 -18.88 -25.24
N ASN A 32 -10.39 -17.71 -25.54
CA ASN A 32 -11.11 -16.45 -25.51
C ASN A 32 -11.90 -16.30 -26.83
N ARG A 33 -13.22 -16.37 -26.74
CA ARG A 33 -14.12 -16.27 -27.90
C ARG A 33 -14.39 -14.84 -28.33
N LEU A 34 -14.05 -13.86 -27.50
CA LEU A 34 -14.15 -12.43 -27.83
C LEU A 34 -13.05 -12.01 -28.83
N THR A 35 -11.90 -12.68 -28.79
CA THR A 35 -10.75 -12.38 -29.65
C THR A 35 -10.35 -13.52 -30.58
N GLY A 36 -10.84 -14.74 -30.33
CA GLY A 36 -10.42 -15.97 -31.02
C GLY A 36 -9.10 -16.57 -30.52
N SER A 37 -8.43 -15.93 -29.54
CA SER A 37 -7.13 -16.40 -29.02
C SER A 37 -7.29 -17.64 -28.14
N ARG A 38 -6.41 -18.63 -28.30
CA ARG A 38 -6.39 -19.87 -27.51
C ARG A 38 -5.09 -20.02 -26.73
N LEU A 39 -5.20 -20.23 -25.43
CA LEU A 39 -4.10 -20.69 -24.58
C LEU A 39 -4.05 -22.21 -24.57
N ALA A 40 -2.87 -22.78 -24.83
CA ALA A 40 -2.56 -24.10 -24.32
C ALA A 40 -2.30 -23.98 -22.81
N LEU A 41 -2.71 -24.96 -22.02
CA LEU A 41 -2.54 -24.93 -20.56
C LEU A 41 -1.54 -25.97 -20.04
N GLY A 42 -0.91 -26.73 -20.95
CA GLY A 42 0.16 -27.68 -20.64
C GLY A 42 -0.31 -29.00 -20.00
N GLN A 43 -1.63 -29.23 -19.86
CA GLN A 43 -2.20 -30.45 -19.26
C GLN A 43 -1.72 -30.75 -17.84
N HIS A 44 -1.36 -29.71 -17.08
CA HIS A 44 -1.02 -29.87 -15.67
C HIS A 44 -2.29 -30.14 -14.83
N PRO A 45 -2.13 -30.72 -13.63
CA PRO A 45 -3.25 -30.92 -12.72
C PRO A 45 -3.95 -29.60 -12.36
N GLU A 46 -5.28 -29.63 -12.38
CA GLU A 46 -6.11 -28.54 -11.88
C GLU A 46 -6.11 -28.48 -10.35
N ILE A 47 -5.77 -29.56 -9.66
CA ILE A 47 -5.62 -29.56 -8.21
C ILE A 47 -4.56 -30.54 -7.76
N GLU A 48 -3.69 -30.08 -6.88
CA GLU A 48 -2.77 -30.93 -6.12
C GLU A 48 -2.72 -30.47 -4.66
N LEU A 49 -2.37 -31.41 -3.78
CA LEU A 49 -2.35 -31.21 -2.34
C LEU A 49 -0.98 -31.63 -1.84
N ASP A 50 -0.42 -30.91 -0.88
CA ASP A 50 0.69 -31.43 -0.07
C ASP A 50 0.19 -31.69 1.34
N VAL A 51 0.45 -32.90 1.83
CA VAL A 51 0.17 -33.28 3.22
C VAL A 51 1.47 -33.39 4.00
N ASP A 52 1.43 -33.00 5.26
CA ASP A 52 2.55 -33.15 6.18
C ASP A 52 2.80 -34.63 6.47
N THR A 53 4.03 -35.07 6.26
CA THR A 53 4.49 -36.42 6.64
C THR A 53 5.70 -36.38 7.55
N ALA A 54 6.14 -35.18 7.96
CA ALA A 54 7.24 -35.05 8.89
C ALA A 54 6.83 -35.67 10.23
N GLU A 55 7.76 -36.42 10.84
CA GLU A 55 7.58 -36.92 12.20
C GLU A 55 7.59 -35.75 13.19
N GLN A 56 8.45 -34.76 12.91
CA GLN A 56 8.57 -33.55 13.70
C GLN A 56 8.95 -32.37 12.82
N ARG A 57 8.40 -31.19 13.16
CA ARG A 57 8.84 -29.89 12.64
C ARG A 57 9.40 -29.07 13.79
N LEU A 58 10.62 -28.58 13.61
CA LEU A 58 11.33 -27.75 14.58
C LEU A 58 11.38 -26.34 14.01
N PHE A 59 10.50 -25.46 14.49
CA PHE A 59 10.43 -24.08 14.03
C PHE A 59 11.55 -23.25 14.66
N ILE A 60 12.17 -22.41 13.85
CA ILE A 60 13.14 -21.41 14.32
C ILE A 60 12.33 -20.16 14.72
N THR A 61 12.40 -19.79 15.99
CA THR A 61 11.59 -18.70 16.55
C THR A 61 12.25 -17.33 16.43
N GLY A 62 13.55 -17.28 16.15
CA GLY A 62 14.28 -16.04 15.98
C GLY A 62 15.76 -16.24 15.65
N TRP A 63 16.42 -15.10 15.41
CA TRP A 63 17.80 -14.98 14.95
C TRP A 63 18.48 -13.80 15.63
N ARG A 64 19.78 -13.90 15.82
CA ARG A 64 20.66 -12.76 16.08
C ARG A 64 21.25 -12.30 14.76
N THR A 65 21.19 -11.00 14.48
CA THR A 65 21.56 -10.46 13.15
C THR A 65 22.51 -9.28 13.23
N ILE A 66 23.35 -9.15 12.20
CA ILE A 66 24.21 -7.98 11.97
C ILE A 66 24.29 -7.69 10.46
N HIS A 67 24.34 -6.41 10.10
CA HIS A 67 24.51 -5.99 8.71
C HIS A 67 25.86 -5.31 8.53
N LEU A 68 26.57 -5.63 7.46
CA LEU A 68 27.92 -5.13 7.21
C LEU A 68 27.96 -4.24 5.96
N ARG A 69 28.85 -3.23 5.97
CA ARG A 69 29.12 -2.37 4.81
C ARG A 69 30.35 -2.92 4.09
N SER A 70 30.15 -3.81 3.14
CA SER A 70 31.24 -4.44 2.36
C SER A 70 30.97 -4.32 0.87
N LYS A 71 30.93 -3.07 0.36
CA LYS A 71 30.51 -2.79 -1.02
C LYS A 71 31.39 -3.54 -2.03
N GLY A 72 30.78 -4.43 -2.82
CA GLY A 72 31.46 -5.16 -3.90
C GLY A 72 32.47 -6.22 -3.43
N ALA A 73 32.47 -6.58 -2.14
CA ALA A 73 33.32 -7.66 -1.63
C ALA A 73 32.86 -9.02 -2.16
N GLU A 74 33.81 -9.83 -2.64
CA GLU A 74 33.55 -11.23 -2.94
C GLU A 74 33.12 -11.98 -1.67
N ARG A 75 32.23 -12.96 -1.80
CA ARG A 75 31.60 -13.68 -0.68
C ARG A 75 32.59 -14.28 0.33
N ASN A 76 33.77 -14.70 -0.14
CA ASN A 76 34.83 -15.29 0.70
C ASN A 76 35.84 -14.26 1.25
N GLN A 77 35.74 -13.01 0.81
CA GLN A 77 36.57 -11.88 1.26
C GLN A 77 35.76 -10.86 2.06
N GLU A 78 34.47 -11.15 2.26
CA GLU A 78 33.56 -10.33 3.02
C GLU A 78 33.95 -10.35 4.51
N GLU A 79 33.81 -9.20 5.17
CA GLU A 79 34.31 -8.95 6.52
C GLU A 79 33.82 -9.98 7.55
N GLY A 80 32.52 -10.30 7.55
CA GLY A 80 31.94 -11.26 8.48
C GLY A 80 32.48 -12.68 8.25
N TYR A 81 32.68 -13.07 6.98
CA TYR A 81 33.31 -14.35 6.66
C TYR A 81 34.75 -14.43 7.21
N LEU A 82 35.57 -13.40 6.97
CA LEU A 82 36.95 -13.33 7.46
C LEU A 82 37.05 -13.30 8.99
N LYS A 83 36.07 -12.67 9.66
CA LYS A 83 35.96 -12.66 11.13
C LYS A 83 35.44 -13.97 11.73
N GLY A 84 35.10 -14.96 10.90
CA GLY A 84 34.63 -16.26 11.36
C GLY A 84 33.21 -16.21 11.94
N PHE A 85 32.33 -15.36 11.40
CA PHE A 85 30.93 -15.26 11.84
C PHE A 85 30.13 -16.57 11.66
N ALA A 86 30.64 -17.52 10.88
CA ALA A 86 30.09 -18.87 10.78
C ALA A 86 30.54 -19.80 11.92
N SER A 87 31.59 -19.48 12.68
CA SER A 87 32.18 -20.38 13.68
C SER A 87 31.22 -20.65 14.84
N ALA A 88 31.15 -21.91 15.30
CA ALA A 88 30.32 -22.32 16.43
C ALA A 88 30.66 -21.55 17.73
N GLY A 89 31.92 -21.14 17.91
CA GLY A 89 32.38 -20.45 19.12
C GLY A 89 32.36 -18.92 19.05
N PHE A 90 31.86 -18.33 17.95
CA PHE A 90 31.79 -16.87 17.83
C PHE A 90 30.72 -16.28 18.75
N ASP A 91 31.06 -15.18 19.43
CA ASP A 91 30.15 -14.47 20.34
C ASP A 91 29.29 -13.45 19.58
N ASP A 92 28.01 -13.78 19.42
CA ASP A 92 26.99 -12.93 18.80
C ASP A 92 26.07 -12.25 19.82
N SER A 93 26.43 -12.23 21.12
CA SER A 93 25.60 -11.64 22.17
C SER A 93 25.30 -10.15 21.98
N SER A 94 26.17 -9.44 21.24
CA SER A 94 25.99 -8.03 20.87
C SER A 94 25.14 -7.82 19.62
N TRP A 95 24.79 -8.89 18.90
CA TRP A 95 23.97 -8.79 17.69
C TRP A 95 22.49 -8.65 18.05
N ARG A 96 21.74 -7.97 17.20
CA ARG A 96 20.33 -7.65 17.46
C ARG A 96 19.46 -8.89 17.28
N GLY A 97 18.60 -9.17 18.26
CA GLY A 97 17.58 -10.20 18.17
C GLY A 97 16.46 -9.81 17.19
N ARG A 98 16.07 -10.73 16.31
CA ARG A 98 15.02 -10.54 15.32
C ARG A 98 14.24 -11.82 15.10
N VAL A 99 12.95 -11.68 14.81
CA VAL A 99 12.08 -12.83 14.51
C VAL A 99 12.49 -13.57 13.23
N THR A 100 13.00 -12.84 12.23
CA THR A 100 13.42 -13.38 10.92
C THR A 100 14.69 -12.67 10.43
N PRO A 101 15.55 -13.33 9.62
CA PRO A 101 16.73 -12.72 9.02
C PRO A 101 16.38 -11.67 7.95
N VAL A 102 15.16 -11.73 7.42
CA VAL A 102 14.62 -10.68 6.55
C VAL A 102 13.70 -9.81 7.36
N SER A 103 14.29 -8.91 8.12
CA SER A 103 13.51 -8.01 8.93
C SER A 103 13.05 -6.83 8.10
N SER A 104 11.75 -6.54 8.17
CA SER A 104 11.21 -5.30 7.64
C SER A 104 11.85 -4.07 8.32
N TYR A 105 12.46 -4.26 9.49
CA TYR A 105 13.28 -3.29 10.21
C TYR A 105 14.69 -3.04 9.60
N ASP A 106 15.07 -3.59 8.44
CA ASP A 106 16.42 -3.44 7.89
C ASP A 106 16.58 -2.32 6.84
N THR A 107 15.59 -1.44 6.72
CA THR A 107 15.58 -0.37 5.70
C THR A 107 16.04 1.01 6.16
N ASP A 108 16.24 1.26 7.48
CA ASP A 108 17.00 2.45 7.96
C ASP A 108 18.48 2.37 7.58
N ILE A 109 18.88 1.18 7.15
CA ILE A 109 20.17 0.92 6.58
C ILE A 109 20.12 1.47 5.16
N PRO A 110 21.03 2.39 4.78
CA PRO A 110 21.11 2.90 3.42
C PRO A 110 21.04 1.76 2.40
N LEU A 111 20.67 2.08 1.15
CA LEU A 111 20.69 1.22 -0.04
C LEU A 111 22.00 0.43 -0.32
N PHE A 112 22.92 0.32 0.65
CA PHE A 112 24.36 0.10 0.48
C PHE A 112 24.98 -0.78 1.59
N ARG A 113 24.23 -1.70 2.23
CA ARG A 113 24.84 -2.86 2.93
C ARG A 113 24.61 -4.10 2.09
N ASP A 114 25.70 -4.68 1.61
CA ASP A 114 25.69 -5.78 0.63
C ASP A 114 25.45 -7.13 1.31
N TYR A 115 25.80 -7.26 2.59
CA TYR A 115 25.70 -8.52 3.35
C TYR A 115 24.97 -8.37 4.70
N CYS A 116 24.19 -9.39 5.04
CA CYS A 116 23.60 -9.63 6.34
C CYS A 116 24.08 -10.99 6.86
N TRP A 117 24.43 -11.05 8.14
CA TRP A 117 24.70 -12.29 8.85
C TRP A 117 23.62 -12.55 9.88
N ALA A 118 23.16 -13.79 9.96
CA ALA A 118 22.17 -14.24 10.93
C ALA A 118 22.63 -15.52 11.61
N ARG A 119 22.40 -15.63 12.92
CA ARG A 119 22.77 -16.80 13.73
C ARG A 119 21.62 -17.22 14.63
N THR A 120 21.44 -18.52 14.81
CA THR A 120 20.44 -19.08 15.74
C THR A 120 20.89 -20.45 16.23
N HIS A 121 20.18 -20.99 17.21
CA HIS A 121 20.40 -22.32 17.75
C HIS A 121 19.13 -23.16 17.62
N VAL A 122 19.30 -24.42 17.25
CA VAL A 122 18.22 -25.40 17.24
C VAL A 122 18.64 -26.66 17.98
N PHE A 123 17.77 -27.12 18.89
CA PHE A 123 17.95 -28.40 19.56
C PHE A 123 17.46 -29.53 18.66
N LEU A 124 18.34 -30.50 18.35
CA LEU A 124 17.95 -31.71 17.63
C LEU A 124 17.75 -32.86 18.62
N PRO A 125 16.54 -33.47 18.70
CA PRO A 125 16.30 -34.61 19.58
C PRO A 125 17.17 -35.82 19.24
N SER A 126 17.54 -36.63 20.23
CA SER A 126 18.28 -37.89 20.02
C SER A 126 17.55 -38.84 19.07
N GLY A 127 16.22 -38.89 19.14
CA GLY A 127 15.38 -39.69 18.24
C GLY A 127 15.35 -39.23 16.78
N ALA A 128 16.03 -38.14 16.42
CA ALA A 128 16.22 -37.72 15.03
C ALA A 128 17.44 -38.39 14.37
N GLU A 129 18.32 -39.02 15.15
CA GLU A 129 19.51 -39.70 14.62
C GLU A 129 19.12 -40.81 13.62
N GLY A 130 19.82 -40.86 12.49
CA GLY A 130 19.56 -41.84 11.43
C GLY A 130 18.32 -41.56 10.56
N LYS A 131 17.57 -40.48 10.80
CA LYS A 131 16.38 -40.10 10.02
C LYS A 131 16.71 -39.03 8.98
N ASP A 132 15.90 -38.93 7.92
CA ASP A 132 15.99 -37.79 6.99
C ASP A 132 15.78 -36.48 7.75
N ILE A 133 16.62 -35.47 7.50
CA ILE A 133 16.50 -34.15 8.11
C ILE A 133 16.66 -33.11 7.02
N SER A 134 15.75 -32.13 6.96
CA SER A 134 15.86 -31.03 6.01
C SER A 134 15.64 -29.69 6.70
N LEU A 135 16.53 -28.75 6.45
CA LEU A 135 16.42 -27.36 6.86
C LEU A 135 15.81 -26.54 5.71
N VAL A 136 14.71 -25.84 5.99
CA VAL A 136 13.99 -25.01 5.03
C VAL A 136 14.19 -23.54 5.39
N LEU A 137 14.77 -22.77 4.47
CA LEU A 137 15.11 -21.35 4.66
C LEU A 137 14.85 -20.54 3.40
N GLY A 138 14.21 -19.39 3.51
CA GLY A 138 14.06 -18.45 2.40
C GLY A 138 12.65 -17.89 2.24
N GLY A 139 12.54 -16.79 1.51
CA GLY A 139 11.27 -16.14 1.24
C GLY A 139 10.62 -16.46 -0.10
N VAL A 140 9.37 -16.00 -0.27
CA VAL A 140 8.61 -16.09 -1.53
C VAL A 140 8.48 -14.71 -2.17
N GLY A 141 9.37 -14.39 -3.12
CA GLY A 141 9.30 -13.16 -3.91
C GLY A 141 10.03 -11.97 -3.30
N LEU A 142 9.27 -10.98 -2.81
CA LEU A 142 9.82 -9.81 -2.11
C LEU A 142 10.26 -10.20 -0.70
N TYR A 143 11.23 -9.47 -0.16
CA TYR A 143 11.80 -9.74 1.17
C TYR A 143 12.42 -11.14 1.26
N ASP A 144 13.24 -11.47 0.26
CA ASP A 144 14.15 -12.62 0.24
C ASP A 144 15.55 -12.16 -0.22
N TYR A 145 16.57 -13.00 -0.06
CA TYR A 145 17.94 -12.72 -0.49
C TYR A 145 18.30 -13.45 -1.78
N ARG A 146 19.01 -12.75 -2.68
CA ARG A 146 19.56 -13.31 -3.93
C ARG A 146 20.58 -14.41 -3.69
N PHE A 147 21.33 -14.30 -2.59
CA PHE A 147 22.32 -15.27 -2.18
C PHE A 147 22.13 -15.61 -0.70
N MET A 148 22.22 -16.90 -0.38
CA MET A 148 22.23 -17.44 0.96
C MET A 148 23.24 -18.58 1.03
N ARG A 149 24.21 -18.48 1.93
CA ARG A 149 25.08 -19.59 2.31
C ARG A 149 24.78 -20.00 3.74
N VAL A 150 24.64 -21.29 3.95
CA VAL A 150 24.18 -21.87 5.22
C VAL A 150 25.31 -22.66 5.86
N PHE A 151 25.49 -22.47 7.16
CA PHE A 151 26.45 -23.18 7.98
C PHE A 151 25.78 -23.86 9.16
N ILE A 152 26.23 -25.06 9.51
CA ILE A 152 25.85 -25.78 10.72
C ILE A 152 27.12 -26.06 11.53
N ASN A 153 27.15 -25.61 12.78
CA ASN A 153 28.27 -25.83 13.71
C ASN A 153 29.64 -25.41 13.13
N GLY A 154 29.69 -24.37 12.30
CA GLY A 154 30.92 -23.89 11.66
C GLY A 154 31.20 -24.44 10.26
N HIS A 155 30.43 -25.43 9.80
CA HIS A 155 30.65 -26.10 8.52
C HIS A 155 29.60 -25.68 7.50
N GLU A 156 30.04 -25.33 6.27
CA GLU A 156 29.12 -25.01 5.17
C GLU A 156 28.33 -26.26 4.78
N VAL A 157 27.00 -26.13 4.73
CA VAL A 157 26.09 -27.23 4.36
C VAL A 157 25.40 -26.99 3.01
N GLY A 158 25.41 -25.76 2.50
CA GLY A 158 24.91 -25.47 1.16
C GLY A 158 24.77 -23.99 0.85
N VAL A 159 24.52 -23.73 -0.43
CA VAL A 159 24.32 -22.38 -1.00
C VAL A 159 23.04 -22.36 -1.82
N ARG A 160 22.27 -21.28 -1.72
CA ARG A 160 21.12 -20.94 -2.56
C ARG A 160 21.39 -19.63 -3.29
N GLU A 161 21.23 -19.67 -4.60
CA GLU A 161 21.29 -18.50 -5.48
C GLU A 161 20.02 -18.39 -6.30
N VAL A 162 19.40 -17.20 -6.31
CA VAL A 162 18.14 -16.95 -7.00
C VAL A 162 18.22 -15.73 -7.90
N HIS A 163 17.90 -15.90 -9.17
CA HIS A 163 17.99 -14.82 -10.17
C HIS A 163 16.61 -14.27 -10.57
N ARG A 164 15.53 -14.99 -10.26
CA ARG A 164 14.16 -14.65 -10.69
C ARG A 164 13.38 -13.95 -9.61
N ARG A 165 12.24 -13.33 -9.93
CA ARG A 165 11.36 -12.74 -8.90
C ARG A 165 10.80 -13.84 -8.01
N TRP A 166 10.14 -14.84 -8.60
CA TRP A 166 9.51 -15.94 -7.89
C TRP A 166 10.46 -17.12 -7.75
N ASN A 167 10.70 -17.52 -6.51
CA ASN A 167 11.53 -18.66 -6.13
C ASN A 167 10.90 -19.35 -4.93
N GLU A 168 11.18 -20.64 -4.75
CA GLU A 168 10.80 -21.37 -3.54
C GLU A 168 11.85 -21.14 -2.43
N PRO A 169 11.48 -21.34 -1.16
CA PRO A 169 12.44 -21.49 -0.07
C PRO A 169 13.48 -22.59 -0.39
N GLY A 170 14.72 -22.39 0.04
CA GLY A 170 15.78 -23.39 -0.06
C GLY A 170 15.52 -24.59 0.85
N ILE A 171 15.85 -25.79 0.37
CA ILE A 171 15.79 -27.04 1.14
C ILE A 171 17.21 -27.59 1.21
N PHE A 172 17.78 -27.62 2.40
CA PHE A 172 19.14 -28.10 2.66
C PHE A 172 19.06 -29.48 3.34
N ASP A 173 19.60 -30.50 2.67
CA ASP A 173 19.60 -31.87 3.19
C ASP A 173 20.67 -32.04 4.27
N LEU A 174 20.21 -32.33 5.49
CA LEU A 174 21.03 -32.61 6.67
C LEU A 174 20.91 -34.09 7.09
N GLY A 175 20.20 -34.92 6.33
CA GLY A 175 19.97 -36.31 6.64
C GLY A 175 21.24 -37.18 6.48
N PRO A 176 21.19 -38.46 6.91
CA PRO A 176 22.34 -39.37 6.93
C PRO A 176 23.08 -39.56 5.61
N LYS A 177 22.41 -39.28 4.49
CA LYS A 177 22.97 -39.38 3.14
C LYS A 177 23.77 -38.14 2.72
N SER A 178 23.62 -37.04 3.45
CA SER A 178 24.33 -35.79 3.23
C SER A 178 25.64 -35.75 4.01
N ALA A 179 26.67 -35.13 3.44
CA ALA A 179 27.92 -34.84 4.14
C ALA A 179 27.72 -33.91 5.35
N ALA A 180 26.61 -33.17 5.40
CA ALA A 180 26.26 -32.32 6.53
C ALA A 180 25.97 -33.12 7.82
N SER A 181 25.57 -34.39 7.69
CA SER A 181 25.12 -35.21 8.83
C SER A 181 26.21 -35.41 9.89
N GLN A 182 27.48 -35.50 9.48
CA GLN A 182 28.63 -35.65 10.39
C GLN A 182 28.84 -34.44 11.30
N HIS A 183 28.26 -33.29 10.96
CA HIS A 183 28.39 -32.05 11.71
C HIS A 183 27.23 -31.82 12.68
N LEU A 184 26.17 -32.64 12.62
CA LEU A 184 25.02 -32.56 13.51
C LEU A 184 25.33 -33.16 14.87
N ARG A 185 24.72 -32.58 15.90
CA ARG A 185 24.76 -33.06 17.28
C ARG A 185 23.36 -33.46 17.69
N PHE A 186 23.16 -34.74 17.99
CA PHE A 186 21.87 -35.27 18.44
C PHE A 186 21.75 -35.23 19.96
N GLY A 187 20.56 -34.89 20.46
CA GLY A 187 20.31 -34.65 21.88
C GLY A 187 20.94 -33.37 22.42
N GLN A 188 21.34 -32.44 21.54
CA GLN A 188 22.09 -31.23 21.86
C GLN A 188 21.71 -30.07 20.92
N ASP A 189 22.18 -28.87 21.26
CA ASP A 189 22.04 -27.68 20.40
C ASP A 189 23.00 -27.71 19.22
N ASN A 190 22.49 -27.21 18.09
CA ASN A 190 23.21 -26.99 16.85
C ASN A 190 23.11 -25.51 16.47
N MET A 191 24.26 -24.88 16.22
CA MET A 191 24.33 -23.50 15.77
C MET A 191 24.14 -23.45 14.25
N ILE A 192 23.23 -22.60 13.79
CA ILE A 192 23.00 -22.29 12.38
C ILE A 192 23.47 -20.86 12.12
N ALA A 193 24.31 -20.66 11.10
CA ALA A 193 24.69 -19.33 10.63
C ALA A 193 24.36 -19.15 9.14
N LEU A 194 23.96 -17.93 8.77
CA LEU A 194 23.63 -17.53 7.41
C LEU A 194 24.51 -16.38 6.97
N GLN A 195 25.09 -16.48 5.77
CA GLN A 195 25.64 -15.34 5.03
C GLN A 195 24.67 -15.00 3.91
N LEU A 196 24.10 -13.79 3.94
CA LEU A 196 23.01 -13.35 3.08
C LEU A 196 23.43 -12.13 2.27
N SER A 197 23.09 -12.06 0.97
CA SER A 197 23.32 -10.85 0.17
C SER A 197 22.29 -10.65 -0.94
N GLY A 198 22.18 -9.40 -1.39
CA GLY A 198 21.23 -8.99 -2.43
C GLY A 198 19.78 -9.07 -1.98
N LEU A 199 19.39 -8.31 -0.94
CA LEU A 199 18.00 -8.24 -0.49
C LEU A 199 17.07 -7.74 -1.60
N VAL A 200 16.01 -8.51 -1.90
CA VAL A 200 15.00 -8.17 -2.90
C VAL A 200 13.94 -7.27 -2.26
N LYS A 201 14.02 -5.96 -2.54
CA LYS A 201 13.11 -4.94 -2.00
C LYS A 201 12.42 -4.08 -3.05
N ARG A 202 12.56 -4.43 -4.35
CA ARG A 202 11.96 -3.73 -5.48
C ARG A 202 11.58 -4.72 -6.58
N THR A 203 10.46 -4.50 -7.26
CA THR A 203 10.06 -5.20 -8.48
C THR A 203 10.61 -4.48 -9.72
N ALA A 204 10.59 -5.17 -10.87
CA ALA A 204 10.96 -4.55 -12.15
C ALA A 204 10.05 -3.35 -12.49
N ARG A 205 8.73 -3.48 -12.27
CA ARG A 205 7.76 -2.40 -12.50
C ARG A 205 8.07 -1.15 -11.68
N LEU A 206 8.46 -1.28 -10.41
CA LEU A 206 8.83 -0.10 -9.62
C LEU A 206 10.15 0.51 -10.10
N ASN A 207 11.12 -0.30 -10.55
CA ASN A 207 12.35 0.25 -11.14
C ASN A 207 12.10 1.01 -12.44
N GLU A 208 11.11 0.58 -13.25
CA GLU A 208 10.70 1.26 -14.47
C GLU A 208 10.04 2.61 -14.18
N LEU A 209 9.11 2.65 -13.22
CA LEU A 209 8.40 3.88 -12.84
C LEU A 209 9.24 4.85 -12.01
N ASP A 210 10.15 4.32 -11.19
CA ASP A 210 11.02 5.08 -10.28
C ASP A 210 12.49 4.67 -10.46
N PRO A 211 13.13 5.07 -11.58
CA PRO A 211 14.52 4.72 -11.87
C PRO A 211 15.50 5.37 -10.89
N ARG A 212 15.15 6.54 -10.33
CA ARG A 212 15.94 7.27 -9.33
C ARG A 212 15.86 6.68 -7.92
N LYS A 213 15.01 5.66 -7.71
CA LYS A 213 14.80 4.94 -6.44
C LYS A 213 14.36 5.85 -5.28
N GLY A 214 13.50 6.82 -5.57
CA GLY A 214 12.93 7.73 -4.58
C GLY A 214 11.75 7.16 -3.78
N ARG A 215 11.20 6.02 -4.19
CA ARG A 215 10.13 5.29 -3.48
C ARG A 215 10.64 3.96 -2.96
N SER A 216 9.93 3.37 -2.01
CA SER A 216 10.17 2.01 -1.50
C SER A 216 8.84 1.26 -1.37
N PHE A 217 8.91 -0.06 -1.35
CA PHE A 217 7.75 -0.91 -1.09
C PHE A 217 7.36 -0.87 0.39
N VAL A 218 6.06 -0.70 0.64
CA VAL A 218 5.31 -0.84 1.90
C VAL A 218 5.84 -0.04 3.08
N PHE A 219 4.91 0.45 3.91
CA PHE A 219 5.27 0.92 5.24
C PHE A 219 5.68 -0.28 6.10
N ARG A 220 7.00 -0.47 6.16
CA ARG A 220 7.92 -1.26 7.03
C ARG A 220 7.39 -2.26 8.07
N TYR A 221 6.14 -2.24 8.49
CA TYR A 221 5.62 -3.01 9.62
C TYR A 221 4.49 -3.98 9.23
N TYR A 222 3.81 -3.72 8.12
CA TYR A 222 2.46 -4.27 7.92
C TYR A 222 2.35 -5.35 6.82
N TRP A 223 3.36 -5.46 5.96
CA TRP A 223 3.52 -6.62 5.08
C TRP A 223 4.90 -7.26 5.27
N PRO A 224 5.04 -8.05 6.33
CA PRO A 224 6.32 -8.68 6.65
C PRO A 224 6.74 -9.69 5.58
N GLY A 225 8.05 -9.87 5.46
CA GLY A 225 8.62 -10.88 4.57
C GLY A 225 8.12 -12.27 4.91
N GLN A 226 7.56 -12.94 3.90
CA GLN A 226 7.09 -14.32 3.98
C GLN A 226 8.32 -15.24 3.90
N PHE A 227 8.99 -15.46 5.03
CA PHE A 227 10.26 -16.19 5.13
C PHE A 227 10.09 -17.50 5.91
N GLU A 228 10.25 -18.64 5.24
CA GLU A 228 10.18 -19.94 5.92
C GLU A 228 11.48 -20.22 6.69
N GLN A 229 11.35 -20.75 7.91
CA GLN A 229 12.48 -21.05 8.80
C GLN A 229 12.18 -22.22 9.75
N PHE A 230 12.46 -23.43 9.31
CA PHE A 230 12.23 -24.62 10.15
C PHE A 230 13.07 -25.81 9.69
N LEU A 231 13.20 -26.80 10.56
CA LEU A 231 13.72 -28.12 10.23
C LEU A 231 12.59 -29.15 10.24
N THR A 232 12.73 -30.16 9.40
CA THR A 232 11.88 -31.36 9.40
C THR A 232 12.70 -32.57 9.78
N VAL A 233 12.14 -33.45 10.59
CA VAL A 233 12.65 -34.79 10.88
C VAL A 233 11.70 -35.80 10.21
N GLY A 234 12.26 -36.70 9.41
CA GLY A 234 11.54 -37.57 8.48
C GLY A 234 11.19 -36.86 7.16
N THR A 235 10.44 -37.55 6.30
CA THR A 235 10.03 -37.02 4.99
C THR A 235 9.08 -35.83 5.15
N ALA A 236 9.48 -34.64 4.69
CA ALA A 236 8.76 -33.40 4.94
C ALA A 236 7.31 -33.36 4.43
N LEU A 237 7.08 -33.72 3.17
CA LEU A 237 5.78 -33.60 2.52
C LEU A 237 5.51 -34.81 1.63
N ARG A 238 4.22 -35.09 1.42
CA ARG A 238 3.74 -36.00 0.38
C ARG A 238 2.70 -35.32 -0.49
N THR A 239 2.82 -35.49 -1.80
CA THR A 239 1.79 -35.11 -2.78
C THR A 239 1.01 -36.35 -3.22
N PRO A 240 -0.20 -36.62 -2.69
CA PRO A 240 -0.98 -37.78 -3.10
C PRO A 240 -1.46 -37.66 -4.56
N LYS A 241 -1.40 -38.77 -5.30
CA LYS A 241 -1.95 -38.84 -6.66
C LYS A 241 -3.48 -38.91 -6.60
N LEU A 242 -4.13 -37.87 -7.10
CA LEU A 242 -5.59 -37.77 -7.16
C LEU A 242 -6.14 -38.41 -8.44
N ARG A 243 -7.08 -39.35 -8.30
CA ARG A 243 -7.78 -40.02 -9.41
C ARG A 243 -9.21 -39.54 -9.50
N VAL A 244 -9.68 -39.20 -10.69
CA VAL A 244 -11.09 -38.84 -10.92
C VAL A 244 -11.97 -40.08 -10.72
N THR A 245 -12.95 -40.00 -9.82
CA THR A 245 -13.88 -41.10 -9.53
C THR A 245 -15.31 -40.79 -9.92
N ARG A 246 -15.67 -39.50 -10.01
CA ARG A 246 -17.02 -39.08 -10.42
C ARG A 246 -16.96 -37.74 -11.13
N VAL A 247 -17.72 -37.60 -12.20
CA VAL A 247 -17.96 -36.33 -12.91
C VAL A 247 -19.45 -36.13 -13.02
N GLU A 248 -19.95 -35.01 -12.51
CA GLU A 248 -21.37 -34.68 -12.45
C GLU A 248 -21.59 -33.32 -13.08
N THR A 249 -22.74 -33.12 -13.70
CA THR A 249 -23.12 -31.82 -14.25
C THR A 249 -24.45 -31.40 -13.65
N PRO A 250 -24.44 -30.84 -12.42
CA PRO A 250 -25.68 -30.50 -11.71
C PRO A 250 -26.55 -29.48 -12.45
N ARG A 251 -25.94 -28.62 -13.28
CA ARG A 251 -26.66 -27.59 -14.03
C ARG A 251 -26.06 -27.38 -15.42
N GLU A 252 -26.91 -27.30 -16.44
CA GLU A 252 -26.56 -26.90 -17.80
C GLU A 252 -27.61 -25.91 -18.34
N GLY A 253 -27.16 -24.89 -19.09
CA GLY A 253 -28.03 -23.85 -19.64
C GLY A 253 -27.35 -22.49 -19.64
N VAL A 254 -28.13 -21.43 -19.35
CA VAL A 254 -27.61 -20.05 -19.17
C VAL A 254 -26.58 -19.99 -18.05
N THR A 255 -26.79 -20.76 -16.98
CA THR A 255 -25.78 -21.03 -15.95
C THR A 255 -25.37 -22.49 -16.03
N GLY A 256 -24.09 -22.76 -15.78
CA GLY A 256 -23.51 -24.09 -15.81
C GLY A 256 -22.77 -24.42 -14.52
N GLU A 257 -22.83 -25.69 -14.12
CA GLU A 257 -22.07 -26.25 -13.01
C GLU A 257 -21.52 -27.62 -13.39
N LEU A 258 -20.20 -27.81 -13.24
CA LEU A 258 -19.52 -29.11 -13.37
C LEU A 258 -18.85 -29.44 -12.05
N LYS A 259 -19.10 -30.62 -11.51
CA LYS A 259 -18.50 -31.13 -10.27
C LYS A 259 -17.69 -32.38 -10.54
N VAL A 260 -16.42 -32.37 -10.13
CA VAL A 260 -15.48 -33.47 -10.31
C VAL A 260 -15.01 -33.93 -8.94
N THR A 261 -15.26 -35.21 -8.62
CA THR A 261 -14.77 -35.85 -7.40
C THR A 261 -13.49 -36.60 -7.71
N LEU A 262 -12.43 -36.31 -6.97
CA LEU A 262 -11.16 -37.01 -7.00
C LEU A 262 -10.87 -37.71 -5.69
N ARG A 263 -10.15 -38.84 -5.74
CA ARG A 263 -9.72 -39.59 -4.56
C ARG A 263 -8.26 -39.98 -4.60
N SER A 264 -7.65 -40.00 -3.43
CA SER A 264 -6.37 -40.65 -3.15
C SER A 264 -6.58 -41.69 -2.06
N ASP A 265 -5.81 -42.78 -2.10
CA ASP A 265 -5.85 -43.83 -1.07
C ASP A 265 -4.79 -43.63 0.01
N ARG A 266 -3.72 -42.85 -0.26
CA ARG A 266 -2.57 -42.68 0.65
C ARG A 266 -2.04 -41.23 0.70
N PRO A 267 -2.50 -40.40 1.65
CA PRO A 267 -3.60 -40.69 2.58
C PRO A 267 -4.95 -40.71 1.86
N ALA A 268 -5.96 -41.28 2.55
CA ALA A 268 -7.33 -41.38 2.06
C ALA A 268 -8.01 -40.01 2.04
N ILE A 269 -8.01 -39.34 0.89
CA ILE A 269 -8.55 -37.99 0.70
C ILE A 269 -9.59 -38.01 -0.41
N THR A 270 -10.67 -37.24 -0.23
CA THR A 270 -11.57 -36.85 -1.32
C THR A 270 -11.42 -35.36 -1.58
N ALA A 271 -11.22 -34.97 -2.84
CA ALA A 271 -11.25 -33.60 -3.30
C ALA A 271 -12.43 -33.41 -4.25
N VAL A 272 -13.25 -32.39 -4.04
CA VAL A 272 -14.37 -32.04 -4.90
C VAL A 272 -14.06 -30.70 -5.56
N VAL A 273 -13.81 -30.71 -6.87
CA VAL A 273 -13.58 -29.50 -7.66
C VAL A 273 -14.86 -29.14 -8.40
N THR A 274 -15.33 -27.90 -8.24
CA THR A 274 -16.58 -27.41 -8.84
C THR A 274 -16.28 -26.20 -9.71
N TYR A 275 -16.70 -26.27 -10.98
CA TYR A 275 -16.63 -25.18 -11.94
C TYR A 275 -18.02 -24.58 -12.13
N ARG A 276 -18.14 -23.26 -12.08
CA ARG A 276 -19.39 -22.51 -12.28
C ARG A 276 -19.17 -21.39 -13.29
N TRP A 277 -20.13 -21.23 -14.20
CA TRP A 277 -20.11 -20.15 -15.18
C TRP A 277 -21.51 -19.68 -15.54
N ASN A 278 -21.60 -18.46 -16.06
CA ASN A 278 -22.81 -17.82 -16.54
C ASN A 278 -22.59 -17.32 -17.98
N ALA A 279 -23.60 -17.43 -18.84
CA ALA A 279 -23.54 -16.95 -20.21
C ALA A 279 -23.39 -15.42 -20.33
N THR A 280 -23.77 -14.66 -19.30
CA THR A 280 -23.67 -13.19 -19.29
C THR A 280 -22.34 -12.67 -18.75
N GLU A 281 -21.49 -13.54 -18.22
CA GLU A 281 -20.25 -13.14 -17.54
C GLU A 281 -19.04 -13.78 -18.24
N PRO A 282 -17.97 -13.02 -18.52
CA PRO A 282 -16.78 -13.54 -19.20
C PRO A 282 -15.81 -14.24 -18.23
N VAL A 283 -16.33 -14.89 -17.18
CA VAL A 283 -15.55 -15.54 -16.12
C VAL A 283 -15.99 -16.97 -15.85
N LEU A 284 -15.00 -17.79 -15.50
CA LEU A 284 -15.15 -19.14 -14.96
C LEU A 284 -14.70 -19.14 -13.51
N HIS A 285 -15.61 -19.53 -12.62
CA HIS A 285 -15.33 -19.69 -11.20
C HIS A 285 -15.01 -21.14 -10.89
N LYS A 286 -13.98 -21.38 -10.10
CA LYS A 286 -13.56 -22.70 -9.65
C LYS A 286 -13.44 -22.73 -8.14
N PHE A 287 -14.05 -23.74 -7.53
CA PHE A 287 -14.04 -24.00 -6.09
C PHE A 287 -13.49 -25.39 -5.83
N ALA A 288 -12.89 -25.60 -4.67
CA ALA A 288 -12.48 -26.93 -4.22
C ALA A 288 -12.82 -27.15 -2.75
N GLU A 289 -13.30 -28.35 -2.40
CA GLU A 289 -13.45 -28.82 -1.02
C GLU A 289 -12.63 -30.09 -0.82
N ILE A 290 -11.78 -30.11 0.21
CA ILE A 290 -10.95 -31.25 0.59
C ILE A 290 -11.55 -31.90 1.83
N GLN A 291 -11.69 -33.22 1.80
CA GLN A 291 -12.15 -34.00 2.93
C GLN A 291 -11.14 -35.11 3.27
N ASN A 292 -10.79 -35.21 4.56
CA ASN A 292 -10.10 -36.37 5.08
C ASN A 292 -11.10 -37.53 5.19
N THR A 293 -10.96 -38.53 4.32
CA THR A 293 -11.80 -39.74 4.31
C THR A 293 -11.12 -40.94 4.98
N GLY A 294 -9.90 -40.73 5.50
CA GLY A 294 -9.17 -41.72 6.30
C GLY A 294 -9.58 -41.72 7.76
N ARG A 295 -8.95 -42.62 8.52
CA ARG A 295 -9.10 -42.70 9.98
C ARG A 295 -8.07 -41.85 10.73
N GLU A 296 -6.92 -41.61 10.10
CA GLU A 296 -5.82 -40.83 10.68
C GLU A 296 -6.04 -39.35 10.44
N THR A 297 -5.61 -38.53 11.40
CA THR A 297 -5.54 -37.08 11.22
C THR A 297 -4.48 -36.74 10.18
N ILE A 298 -4.80 -35.85 9.24
CA ILE A 298 -3.85 -35.32 8.26
C ILE A 298 -3.66 -33.82 8.48
N ARG A 299 -2.53 -33.27 8.03
CA ARG A 299 -2.33 -31.82 7.96
C ARG A 299 -2.13 -31.41 6.52
N LEU A 300 -3.06 -30.60 6.01
CA LEU A 300 -3.03 -30.04 4.68
C LEU A 300 -2.10 -28.82 4.68
N MET A 301 -0.96 -28.93 4.01
CA MET A 301 0.08 -27.91 4.00
C MET A 301 -0.17 -26.92 2.87
N ASN A 302 -0.14 -27.41 1.63
CA ASN A 302 -0.26 -26.58 0.43
C ASN A 302 -1.39 -27.10 -0.46
N VAL A 303 -2.07 -26.19 -1.15
CA VAL A 303 -3.01 -26.53 -2.23
C VAL A 303 -2.58 -25.77 -3.48
N ARG A 304 -2.27 -26.51 -4.54
CA ARG A 304 -2.07 -25.96 -5.89
C ARG A 304 -3.41 -25.96 -6.59
N LEU A 305 -3.96 -24.78 -6.82
CA LEU A 305 -5.29 -24.56 -7.43
C LEU A 305 -5.22 -24.43 -8.96
N GLY A 306 -4.01 -24.50 -9.53
CA GLY A 306 -3.77 -24.53 -10.97
C GLY A 306 -2.32 -24.22 -11.29
N SER A 307 -1.81 -24.85 -12.34
CA SER A 307 -0.51 -24.58 -12.94
C SER A 307 -0.69 -24.59 -14.44
N TYR A 308 -0.29 -23.53 -15.14
CA TYR A 308 -0.56 -23.39 -16.56
C TYR A 308 0.68 -22.93 -17.32
N SER A 309 1.07 -23.67 -18.34
CA SER A 309 2.09 -23.24 -19.30
C SER A 309 1.40 -22.57 -20.48
N THR A 310 1.43 -21.24 -20.55
CA THR A 310 0.54 -20.47 -21.45
C THR A 310 1.13 -20.18 -22.82
N GLY A 311 2.46 -20.21 -22.96
CA GLY A 311 3.16 -19.81 -24.19
C GLY A 311 3.04 -18.32 -24.54
N MET A 312 2.50 -17.49 -23.64
CA MET A 312 2.31 -16.06 -23.81
C MET A 312 3.05 -15.28 -22.71
N THR A 313 3.22 -13.97 -22.92
CA THR A 313 3.70 -13.07 -21.86
C THR A 313 2.71 -13.04 -20.70
N VAL A 314 3.24 -13.15 -19.49
CA VAL A 314 2.49 -13.10 -18.22
C VAL A 314 2.99 -11.95 -17.37
N THR A 315 2.10 -11.27 -16.65
CA THR A 315 2.51 -10.34 -15.59
C THR A 315 2.98 -11.13 -14.37
N GLU A 316 3.79 -10.50 -13.51
CA GLU A 316 4.38 -11.21 -12.37
C GLU A 316 3.34 -11.67 -11.33
N GLY A 317 2.20 -10.99 -11.20
CA GLY A 317 1.23 -11.23 -10.12
C GLY A 317 1.81 -10.93 -8.73
N GLU A 318 1.11 -11.40 -7.68
CA GLU A 318 1.55 -11.45 -6.27
C GLU A 318 0.45 -12.03 -5.36
N GLN A 319 0.74 -12.12 -4.05
CA GLN A 319 -0.25 -12.47 -3.03
C GLN A 319 -1.44 -11.50 -3.07
N GLY A 320 -2.64 -12.03 -3.28
CA GLY A 320 -3.90 -11.31 -3.28
C GLY A 320 -4.20 -10.53 -4.56
N PHE A 321 -3.40 -10.67 -5.62
CA PHE A 321 -3.54 -9.94 -6.88
C PHE A 321 -3.61 -10.91 -8.08
N PRO A 322 -4.18 -10.49 -9.22
CA PRO A 322 -4.29 -11.35 -10.41
C PRO A 322 -2.96 -11.46 -11.18
N VAL A 323 -2.89 -12.46 -12.05
CA VAL A 323 -1.93 -12.53 -13.16
C VAL A 323 -2.69 -12.27 -14.47
N TYR A 324 -2.12 -11.44 -15.34
CA TYR A 324 -2.64 -11.17 -16.68
C TYR A 324 -1.81 -11.94 -17.72
N VAL A 325 -2.49 -12.54 -18.71
CA VAL A 325 -1.85 -13.32 -19.78
C VAL A 325 -2.23 -12.71 -21.13
N GLY A 326 -1.23 -12.33 -21.92
CA GLY A 326 -1.44 -11.76 -23.25
C GLY A 326 -2.33 -10.51 -23.30
N ASN A 327 -2.48 -9.81 -22.16
CA ASN A 327 -3.39 -8.68 -21.96
C ASN A 327 -4.85 -8.91 -22.42
N GLN A 328 -5.34 -10.14 -22.31
CA GLN A 328 -6.72 -10.50 -22.66
C GLN A 328 -7.31 -11.66 -21.82
N PHE A 329 -6.51 -12.23 -20.92
CA PHE A 329 -6.92 -13.19 -19.91
C PHE A 329 -6.43 -12.72 -18.55
N PHE A 330 -7.14 -13.09 -17.48
CA PHE A 330 -6.64 -12.97 -16.12
C PHE A 330 -6.95 -14.22 -15.28
N ALA A 331 -6.05 -14.55 -14.35
CA ALA A 331 -6.22 -15.62 -13.39
C ALA A 331 -5.95 -15.09 -11.98
N SER A 332 -6.81 -15.41 -11.01
CA SER A 332 -6.68 -14.92 -9.64
C SER A 332 -7.20 -15.95 -8.63
N VAL A 333 -6.69 -15.87 -7.41
CA VAL A 333 -7.22 -16.58 -6.24
C VAL A 333 -7.94 -15.53 -5.37
N ALA A 334 -9.26 -15.65 -5.23
CA ALA A 334 -10.13 -14.63 -4.67
C ALA A 334 -10.10 -14.57 -3.12
N HIS A 335 -8.91 -14.32 -2.59
CA HIS A 335 -8.64 -14.14 -1.16
C HIS A 335 -7.36 -13.32 -0.94
N PRO A 336 -7.27 -12.47 0.10
CA PRO A 336 -6.06 -11.69 0.38
C PRO A 336 -4.76 -12.50 0.60
N SER A 337 -4.86 -13.76 1.03
CA SER A 337 -3.72 -14.69 1.18
C SER A 337 -3.54 -15.65 0.01
N GLY A 338 -4.38 -15.59 -1.01
CA GLY A 338 -4.26 -16.42 -2.21
C GLY A 338 -3.14 -15.94 -3.11
N TRP A 339 -2.39 -16.85 -3.72
CA TRP A 339 -1.25 -16.49 -4.55
C TRP A 339 -1.54 -16.76 -6.02
N ALA A 340 -1.44 -15.73 -6.87
CA ALA A 340 -1.31 -15.89 -8.31
C ALA A 340 0.04 -15.33 -8.74
N THR A 341 0.86 -16.18 -9.34
CA THR A 341 2.23 -15.82 -9.76
C THR A 341 2.43 -16.14 -11.22
N GLY A 342 3.03 -15.21 -11.96
CA GLY A 342 3.42 -15.38 -13.35
C GLY A 342 4.92 -15.25 -13.51
N GLN A 343 5.54 -16.19 -14.23
CA GLN A 343 6.96 -16.16 -14.56
C GLN A 343 7.23 -17.03 -15.78
N ASP A 344 8.02 -16.56 -16.74
CA ASP A 344 8.44 -17.32 -17.93
C ASP A 344 7.28 -17.95 -18.73
N GLY A 345 6.14 -17.25 -18.81
CA GLY A 345 4.94 -17.75 -19.48
C GLY A 345 4.17 -18.82 -18.69
N GLU A 346 4.59 -19.15 -17.47
CA GLU A 346 3.85 -19.99 -16.54
C GLU A 346 2.97 -19.14 -15.61
N VAL A 347 1.81 -19.69 -15.25
CA VAL A 347 0.94 -19.16 -14.20
C VAL A 347 0.76 -20.22 -13.13
N ARG A 348 0.93 -19.85 -11.85
CA ARG A 348 0.71 -20.74 -10.70
C ARG A 348 -0.27 -20.10 -9.73
N LEU A 349 -1.27 -20.88 -9.32
CA LEU A 349 -2.30 -20.50 -8.36
C LEU A 349 -2.16 -21.36 -7.10
N ARG A 350 -1.94 -20.74 -5.94
CA ARG A 350 -1.60 -21.45 -4.70
C ARG A 350 -2.31 -20.90 -3.47
N GLN A 351 -2.48 -21.80 -2.50
CA GLN A 351 -3.00 -21.56 -1.16
C GLN A 351 -2.13 -22.33 -0.15
N TYR A 352 -1.95 -21.79 1.06
CA TYR A 352 -1.09 -22.38 2.10
C TYR A 352 -1.86 -22.56 3.41
N PRO A 353 -2.78 -23.55 3.52
CA PRO A 353 -3.66 -23.65 4.67
C PRO A 353 -2.97 -23.94 6.00
N GLY A 354 -1.97 -24.82 6.02
CA GLY A 354 -1.37 -25.33 7.25
C GLY A 354 -2.38 -25.94 8.23
N ARG A 355 -3.49 -26.51 7.73
CA ARG A 355 -4.65 -26.93 8.56
C ARG A 355 -4.67 -28.42 8.87
N THR A 356 -4.97 -28.73 10.12
CA THR A 356 -5.20 -30.10 10.59
C THR A 356 -6.64 -30.54 10.31
N LEU A 357 -6.80 -31.69 9.64
CA LEU A 357 -8.08 -32.32 9.36
C LEU A 357 -8.16 -33.67 10.06
N ARG A 358 -8.99 -33.75 11.11
CA ARG A 358 -9.37 -35.03 11.74
C ARG A 358 -10.14 -35.91 10.75
N ALA A 359 -10.34 -37.18 11.09
CA ALA A 359 -11.18 -38.09 10.30
C ALA A 359 -12.55 -37.45 10.01
N GLY A 360 -12.95 -37.42 8.74
CA GLY A 360 -14.19 -36.78 8.27
C GLY A 360 -14.12 -35.26 8.11
N GLY A 361 -13.07 -34.61 8.63
CA GLY A 361 -12.86 -33.16 8.58
C GLY A 361 -12.77 -32.62 7.14
N ARG A 362 -13.28 -31.41 6.95
CA ARG A 362 -13.38 -30.75 5.64
C ARG A 362 -12.67 -29.40 5.63
N PHE A 363 -12.22 -29.00 4.45
CA PHE A 363 -11.58 -27.72 4.21
C PHE A 363 -12.06 -27.15 2.87
N ALA A 364 -12.65 -25.95 2.90
CA ALA A 364 -13.00 -25.21 1.69
C ALA A 364 -11.78 -24.41 1.23
N CYS A 365 -11.30 -24.67 0.02
CA CYS A 365 -10.23 -23.91 -0.61
C CYS A 365 -10.73 -22.55 -1.09
N MET A 366 -9.78 -21.65 -1.35
CA MET A 366 -10.06 -20.36 -1.95
C MET A 366 -10.62 -20.51 -3.36
N GLU A 367 -11.54 -19.61 -3.72
CA GLU A 367 -12.08 -19.51 -5.08
C GLU A 367 -10.98 -19.11 -6.06
N THR A 368 -10.94 -19.77 -7.21
CA THR A 368 -10.14 -19.38 -8.36
C THR A 368 -11.04 -18.72 -9.40
N VAL A 369 -10.65 -17.56 -9.90
CA VAL A 369 -11.38 -16.79 -10.92
C VAL A 369 -10.53 -16.71 -12.19
N LEU A 370 -11.06 -17.24 -13.28
CA LEU A 370 -10.42 -17.24 -14.60
C LEU A 370 -11.29 -16.42 -15.56
N GLY A 371 -10.81 -15.25 -16.00
CA GLY A 371 -11.57 -14.36 -16.87
C GLY A 371 -10.92 -14.06 -18.21
N VAL A 372 -11.76 -13.73 -19.18
CA VAL A 372 -11.36 -13.27 -20.52
C VAL A 372 -11.89 -11.86 -20.79
N SER A 373 -11.24 -11.14 -21.70
CA SER A 373 -11.63 -9.79 -22.12
C SER A 373 -11.35 -9.56 -23.59
N ALA A 374 -11.72 -8.39 -24.12
CA ALA A 374 -11.11 -7.91 -25.35
C ALA A 374 -9.59 -7.73 -25.16
N LEU A 375 -8.84 -7.71 -26.27
CA LEU A 375 -7.40 -7.44 -26.24
C LEU A 375 -7.16 -6.02 -25.71
N GLY A 376 -6.33 -5.89 -24.67
CA GLY A 376 -6.10 -4.61 -24.00
C GLY A 376 -6.84 -4.47 -22.66
N GLU A 377 -7.90 -5.26 -22.44
CA GLU A 377 -8.93 -4.98 -21.44
C GLU A 377 -8.92 -5.95 -20.25
N ALA A 378 -7.86 -6.75 -20.06
CA ALA A 378 -7.85 -7.79 -19.03
C ALA A 378 -7.94 -7.23 -17.60
N ARG A 379 -7.25 -6.11 -17.34
CA ARG A 379 -7.30 -5.41 -16.05
C ARG A 379 -8.64 -4.72 -15.82
N PRO A 380 -9.19 -3.91 -16.74
CA PRO A 380 -10.56 -3.41 -16.63
C PRO A 380 -11.58 -4.52 -16.35
N ALA A 381 -11.51 -5.64 -17.07
CA ALA A 381 -12.39 -6.79 -16.82
C ALA A 381 -12.21 -7.38 -15.41
N PHE A 382 -10.99 -7.48 -14.89
CA PHE A 382 -10.75 -7.88 -13.49
C PHE A 382 -11.34 -6.90 -12.49
N LEU A 383 -11.12 -5.59 -12.68
CA LEU A 383 -11.66 -4.54 -11.82
C LEU A 383 -13.18 -4.54 -11.78
N ASP A 384 -13.84 -4.79 -12.92
CA ASP A 384 -15.29 -4.93 -13.00
C ASP A 384 -15.80 -6.15 -12.19
N GLN A 385 -15.05 -7.26 -12.20
CA GLN A 385 -15.37 -8.43 -11.39
C GLN A 385 -15.24 -8.16 -9.88
N VAL A 386 -14.21 -7.43 -9.47
CA VAL A 386 -14.08 -7.02 -8.06
C VAL A 386 -15.19 -6.03 -7.70
N ARG A 387 -15.41 -5.00 -8.53
CA ARG A 387 -16.40 -3.93 -8.29
C ARG A 387 -17.82 -4.49 -8.20
N SER A 388 -18.19 -5.45 -9.03
CA SER A 388 -19.53 -6.07 -8.98
C SER A 388 -19.80 -6.82 -7.67
N ARG A 389 -18.75 -7.29 -6.98
CA ARG A 389 -18.81 -8.04 -5.71
C ARG A 389 -18.42 -7.21 -4.49
N LEU A 390 -18.04 -5.97 -4.70
CA LEU A 390 -17.50 -5.08 -3.68
C LEU A 390 -18.56 -4.80 -2.61
N ARG A 391 -18.23 -4.97 -1.33
CA ARG A 391 -19.15 -4.78 -0.19
C ARG A 391 -19.82 -3.41 -0.27
N ARG A 392 -19.04 -2.36 -0.54
CA ARG A 392 -19.55 -0.99 -0.68
C ARG A 392 -20.66 -0.87 -1.73
N VAL A 393 -20.61 -1.65 -2.81
CA VAL A 393 -21.68 -1.71 -3.83
C VAL A 393 -22.83 -2.57 -3.35
N GLN A 394 -22.55 -3.77 -2.83
CA GLN A 394 -23.55 -4.73 -2.35
C GLN A 394 -24.40 -4.21 -1.17
N ARG A 395 -23.85 -3.28 -0.38
CA ARG A 395 -24.53 -2.63 0.75
C ARG A 395 -25.12 -1.25 0.42
N GLY A 396 -24.97 -0.76 -0.82
CA GLY A 396 -25.45 0.58 -1.19
C GLY A 396 -24.65 1.73 -0.53
N HIS A 397 -23.42 1.46 -0.11
CA HIS A 397 -22.48 2.44 0.44
C HIS A 397 -21.68 3.15 -0.67
N ASN A 398 -22.00 2.93 -1.95
CA ASN A 398 -21.38 3.58 -3.10
C ASN A 398 -21.87 5.03 -3.27
N LYS A 399 -21.83 5.80 -2.19
CA LYS A 399 -22.17 7.21 -2.08
C LYS A 399 -21.02 8.00 -1.46
N ALA A 400 -21.12 9.32 -1.54
CA ALA A 400 -20.18 10.22 -0.90
C ALA A 400 -20.37 10.22 0.63
N TYR A 401 -19.26 10.15 1.36
CA TYR A 401 -19.22 10.34 2.82
C TYR A 401 -18.29 11.50 3.14
N ALA A 402 -18.75 12.42 4.00
CA ALA A 402 -17.93 13.43 4.63
C ALA A 402 -17.60 12.97 6.06
N ILE A 403 -16.33 12.75 6.33
CA ILE A 403 -15.82 12.22 7.60
C ILE A 403 -14.95 13.31 8.23
N PHE A 404 -15.36 13.80 9.40
CA PHE A 404 -14.55 14.74 10.16
C PHE A 404 -13.56 13.96 11.04
N GLU A 405 -12.27 14.10 10.75
CA GLU A 405 -11.19 13.43 11.46
C GLU A 405 -10.63 14.36 12.53
N SER A 406 -10.86 14.03 13.80
CA SER A 406 -10.42 14.87 14.94
C SER A 406 -8.93 14.73 15.28
N PHE A 407 -8.21 13.89 14.56
CA PHE A 407 -6.79 13.62 14.79
C PHE A 407 -5.93 14.71 14.19
N GLY A 408 -5.02 15.27 15.00
CA GLY A 408 -4.19 16.41 14.63
C GLY A 408 -4.54 17.71 15.37
N SER A 409 -5.72 17.81 15.98
CA SER A 409 -6.16 18.99 16.74
C SER A 409 -5.82 18.97 18.24
N TRP A 410 -5.00 18.03 18.71
CA TRP A 410 -4.80 17.78 20.13
C TRP A 410 -3.82 18.77 20.79
N PRO A 411 -4.11 19.26 22.02
CA PRO A 411 -3.49 20.45 22.62
C PRO A 411 -2.02 20.33 23.05
N SER A 412 -1.33 19.23 22.73
CA SER A 412 0.06 18.99 23.14
C SER A 412 0.91 18.27 22.10
N GLY A 413 0.33 17.88 20.96
CA GLY A 413 1.00 16.97 20.04
C GLY A 413 1.42 15.65 20.71
N ASP A 414 0.58 15.13 21.62
CA ASP A 414 0.71 13.81 22.22
C ASP A 414 -0.24 12.82 21.50
N PHE A 415 0.28 11.65 21.10
CA PHE A 415 -0.50 10.57 20.49
C PHE A 415 -1.65 10.05 21.38
N TRP A 416 -1.65 10.35 22.68
CA TRP A 416 -2.74 9.94 23.59
C TRP A 416 -3.68 11.08 23.96
N GLY A 417 -3.64 12.19 23.21
CA GLY A 417 -4.36 13.43 23.49
C GLY A 417 -5.89 13.40 23.30
N ALA A 418 -6.47 12.31 22.79
CA ALA A 418 -7.92 12.18 22.68
C ALA A 418 -8.59 12.09 24.06
N THR A 419 -9.49 13.03 24.35
CA THR A 419 -10.32 13.05 25.57
C THR A 419 -11.77 13.39 25.25
N GLU A 420 -12.66 13.15 26.21
CA GLU A 420 -14.07 13.55 26.11
C GLU A 420 -14.23 15.06 25.89
N ASP A 421 -13.60 15.89 26.73
CA ASP A 421 -13.66 17.35 26.64
C ASP A 421 -13.13 17.86 25.29
N HIS A 422 -12.03 17.28 24.81
CA HIS A 422 -11.48 17.63 23.50
C HIS A 422 -12.47 17.31 22.38
N SER A 423 -13.06 16.12 22.41
CA SER A 423 -14.02 15.67 21.40
C SER A 423 -15.25 16.60 21.36
N LEU A 424 -15.80 16.97 22.53
CA LEU A 424 -16.92 17.90 22.62
C LEU A 424 -16.57 19.28 22.05
N LYS A 425 -15.38 19.82 22.36
CA LYS A 425 -14.90 21.09 21.79
C LYS A 425 -14.75 21.03 20.27
N GLN A 426 -14.31 19.91 19.71
CA GLN A 426 -14.24 19.74 18.25
C GLN A 426 -15.62 19.65 17.61
N ILE A 427 -16.57 18.98 18.27
CA ILE A 427 -17.96 18.93 17.80
C ILE A 427 -18.57 20.33 17.73
N GLU A 428 -18.29 21.22 18.69
CA GLU A 428 -18.71 22.63 18.62
C GLU A 428 -18.18 23.35 17.36
N GLN A 429 -16.96 23.03 16.91
CA GLN A 429 -16.43 23.57 15.65
C GLN A 429 -17.17 23.04 14.43
N VAL A 430 -17.57 21.76 14.45
CA VAL A 430 -18.42 21.16 13.42
C VAL A 430 -19.78 21.86 13.37
N VAL A 431 -20.41 22.12 14.53
CA VAL A 431 -21.67 22.90 14.60
C VAL A 431 -21.50 24.28 13.98
N ALA A 432 -20.42 24.99 14.32
CA ALA A 432 -20.16 26.31 13.79
C ALA A 432 -19.94 26.29 12.26
N ALA A 433 -19.31 25.25 11.73
CA ALA A 433 -19.12 25.06 10.30
C ALA A 433 -20.46 24.76 9.58
N GLU A 434 -21.32 23.92 10.16
CA GLU A 434 -22.65 23.66 9.60
C GLU A 434 -23.52 24.92 9.59
N GLN A 435 -23.59 25.64 10.71
CA GLN A 435 -24.43 26.84 10.83
C GLN A 435 -24.01 27.98 9.90
N ARG A 436 -22.70 28.16 9.67
CA ARG A 436 -22.17 29.28 8.88
C ARG A 436 -22.06 28.97 7.39
N ALA A 437 -21.70 27.73 7.05
CA ALA A 437 -21.34 27.35 5.68
C ALA A 437 -22.21 26.23 5.10
N GLY A 438 -23.16 25.67 5.87
CA GLY A 438 -23.97 24.53 5.46
C GLY A 438 -23.18 23.22 5.32
N CYS A 439 -21.96 23.16 5.89
CA CYS A 439 -21.11 21.98 5.80
C CYS A 439 -21.71 20.83 6.63
N ARG A 440 -22.10 19.73 5.96
CA ARG A 440 -22.70 18.56 6.61
C ARG A 440 -21.80 17.34 6.53
N TYR A 441 -21.22 16.99 7.66
CA TYR A 441 -20.50 15.73 7.85
C TYR A 441 -21.48 14.59 8.15
N ASP A 442 -21.12 13.37 7.75
CA ASP A 442 -21.91 12.16 8.01
C ASP A 442 -21.34 11.38 9.20
N LEU A 443 -20.03 11.52 9.44
CA LEU A 443 -19.25 10.76 10.40
C LEU A 443 -18.27 11.67 11.16
N TYR A 444 -18.10 11.39 12.45
CA TYR A 444 -17.07 11.99 13.31
C TYR A 444 -16.25 10.87 13.94
N THR A 445 -14.93 10.89 13.75
CA THR A 445 -14.04 9.82 14.20
C THR A 445 -13.21 10.21 15.41
N ILE A 446 -12.95 9.20 16.26
CA ILE A 446 -12.05 9.32 17.39
C ILE A 446 -10.92 8.29 17.23
N GLU A 447 -9.70 8.79 17.19
CA GLU A 447 -8.46 8.02 17.14
C GLU A 447 -7.94 7.73 18.57
N LEU A 448 -7.21 6.62 18.75
CA LEU A 448 -6.45 6.32 19.99
C LEU A 448 -7.25 6.44 21.32
N TRP A 449 -8.55 6.16 21.30
CA TRP A 449 -9.51 6.34 22.42
C TRP A 449 -9.46 5.26 23.52
N ARG A 450 -9.01 4.06 23.17
CA ARG A 450 -8.94 2.86 24.02
C ARG A 450 -7.87 2.92 25.12
N ASP A 451 -8.08 2.16 26.19
CA ASP A 451 -7.08 1.83 27.22
C ASP A 451 -6.14 0.70 26.73
N VAL A 452 -4.83 0.92 26.80
CA VAL A 452 -3.81 -0.06 26.40
C VAL A 452 -3.79 -1.29 27.32
N ALA A 453 -4.19 -1.15 28.58
CA ALA A 453 -4.33 -2.25 29.52
C ALA A 453 -5.75 -2.85 29.53
N GLY A 454 -6.68 -2.26 28.77
CA GLY A 454 -8.10 -2.59 28.78
C GLY A 454 -8.50 -3.73 27.84
N ASP A 455 -9.80 -3.82 27.59
CA ASP A 455 -10.45 -4.92 26.86
C ASP A 455 -11.07 -4.49 25.53
N ILE A 456 -10.80 -3.25 25.09
CA ILE A 456 -11.41 -2.57 23.93
C ILE A 456 -12.95 -2.46 23.97
N GLU A 457 -13.66 -2.96 24.99
CA GLU A 457 -15.13 -2.78 25.10
C GLU A 457 -15.49 -1.39 25.64
N ARG A 458 -14.54 -0.73 26.30
CA ARG A 458 -14.69 0.60 26.91
C ARG A 458 -13.55 1.52 26.52
N PRO A 459 -13.81 2.83 26.34
CA PRO A 459 -12.73 3.79 26.20
C PRO A 459 -11.93 3.90 27.49
N ASP A 460 -10.76 4.52 27.38
CA ASP A 460 -9.94 4.84 28.54
C ASP A 460 -10.75 5.64 29.57
N PRO A 461 -11.00 5.10 30.77
CA PRO A 461 -11.91 5.70 31.74
C PRO A 461 -11.37 7.00 32.34
N LYS A 462 -10.06 7.27 32.25
CA LYS A 462 -9.48 8.55 32.69
C LYS A 462 -9.71 9.63 31.65
N ARG A 463 -9.61 9.29 30.35
CA ARG A 463 -9.78 10.24 29.24
C ARG A 463 -11.24 10.43 28.84
N PHE A 464 -12.07 9.42 29.10
CA PHE A 464 -13.50 9.38 28.79
C PHE A 464 -14.31 8.95 30.03
N PRO A 465 -14.41 9.81 31.06
CA PRO A 465 -15.04 9.45 32.34
C PRO A 465 -16.52 9.06 32.22
N THR A 466 -17.25 9.55 31.20
CA THR A 466 -18.64 9.10 30.92
C THR A 466 -18.75 8.03 29.83
N GLY A 467 -17.62 7.47 29.40
CA GLY A 467 -17.54 6.71 28.15
C GLY A 467 -17.78 7.63 26.95
N PHE A 468 -18.54 7.17 25.96
CA PHE A 468 -18.91 7.97 24.79
C PHE A 468 -20.27 8.68 24.93
N HIS A 469 -20.90 8.63 26.10
CA HIS A 469 -22.30 9.05 26.27
C HIS A 469 -22.56 10.51 25.87
N ASN A 470 -21.79 11.47 26.41
CA ASN A 470 -22.00 12.89 26.10
C ASN A 470 -21.64 13.21 24.65
N ILE A 471 -20.60 12.58 24.11
CA ILE A 471 -20.19 12.72 22.70
C ILE A 471 -21.34 12.27 21.79
N GLN A 472 -21.94 11.10 22.05
CA GLN A 472 -23.07 10.62 21.28
C GLN A 472 -24.27 11.56 21.35
N GLN A 473 -24.61 12.09 22.52
CA GLN A 473 -25.70 13.06 22.64
C GLN A 473 -25.44 14.33 21.82
N ALA A 474 -24.18 14.78 21.74
CA ALA A 474 -23.81 15.93 20.92
C ALA A 474 -23.91 15.62 19.42
N LEU A 475 -23.40 14.46 18.98
CA LEU A 475 -23.46 14.03 17.59
C LEU A 475 -24.90 13.77 17.09
N GLU A 476 -25.77 13.22 17.95
CA GLU A 476 -27.17 12.93 17.60
C GLU A 476 -27.95 14.20 17.28
N LYS A 477 -27.67 15.33 17.95
CA LYS A 477 -28.27 16.64 17.65
C LYS A 477 -27.93 17.15 16.24
N LEU A 478 -26.85 16.64 15.64
CA LEU A 478 -26.36 17.00 14.32
C LEU A 478 -26.71 15.95 13.25
N GLY A 479 -27.25 14.79 13.66
CA GLY A 479 -27.44 13.66 12.76
C GLY A 479 -26.12 13.04 12.27
N ILE A 480 -25.01 13.25 13.00
CA ILE A 480 -23.69 12.69 12.69
C ILE A 480 -23.53 11.37 13.42
N ASN A 481 -22.92 10.37 12.78
CA ASN A 481 -22.64 9.09 13.45
C ASN A 481 -21.20 9.02 13.98
N LEU A 482 -21.02 8.24 15.06
CA LEU A 482 -19.71 7.98 15.64
C LEU A 482 -18.92 6.99 14.77
N GLY A 483 -17.65 7.31 14.55
CA GLY A 483 -16.62 6.42 14.03
C GLY A 483 -15.50 6.21 15.06
N LEU A 484 -14.89 5.03 15.05
CA LEU A 484 -13.75 4.70 15.90
C LEU A 484 -12.62 4.10 15.06
N TRP A 485 -11.39 4.46 15.38
CA TRP A 485 -10.20 3.76 14.90
C TRP A 485 -9.65 2.83 15.96
N THR A 486 -9.07 1.71 15.52
CA THR A 486 -8.27 0.85 16.38
C THR A 486 -7.14 0.19 15.59
N CYS A 487 -6.05 -0.12 16.28
CA CYS A 487 -5.03 -1.00 15.74
C CYS A 487 -5.33 -2.46 16.09
N THR A 488 -5.20 -3.34 15.10
CA THR A 488 -5.52 -4.76 15.24
C THR A 488 -4.38 -5.58 15.81
N SER A 489 -3.14 -5.31 15.38
CA SER A 489 -1.98 -6.19 15.67
C SER A 489 -0.82 -5.48 16.35
N HIS A 490 -0.61 -4.17 16.17
CA HIS A 490 0.50 -3.47 16.85
C HIS A 490 0.19 -3.34 18.35
N ALA A 491 0.95 -4.02 19.20
CA ALA A 491 0.62 -4.17 20.62
C ALA A 491 0.54 -2.82 21.34
N GLY A 492 1.48 -1.90 21.07
CA GLY A 492 1.50 -0.58 21.69
C GLY A 492 0.36 0.35 21.24
N TRP A 493 -0.20 0.10 20.05
CA TRP A 493 -1.33 0.87 19.50
C TRP A 493 -2.68 0.16 19.68
N SER A 494 -2.66 -1.07 20.19
CA SER A 494 -3.83 -1.86 20.51
C SER A 494 -3.95 -2.01 22.04
N ILE A 495 -4.23 -3.22 22.52
CA ILE A 495 -4.39 -3.59 23.94
C ILE A 495 -3.21 -4.43 24.47
N GLY A 496 -2.00 -4.21 23.96
CA GLY A 496 -0.81 -5.01 24.31
C GLY A 496 -0.38 -4.94 25.77
N GLY A 497 -0.87 -3.96 26.53
CA GLY A 497 -0.66 -3.84 27.97
C GLY A 497 -1.58 -4.74 28.80
N ASN A 498 -2.61 -5.33 28.20
CA ASN A 498 -3.49 -6.27 28.88
C ASN A 498 -2.78 -7.63 29.04
N PRO A 499 -2.54 -8.11 30.27
CA PRO A 499 -1.81 -9.37 30.49
C PRO A 499 -2.51 -10.59 29.87
N VAL A 500 -3.84 -10.54 29.70
CA VAL A 500 -4.65 -11.62 29.12
C VAL A 500 -4.31 -11.86 27.64
N VAL A 501 -3.87 -10.81 26.91
CA VAL A 501 -3.46 -10.95 25.50
C VAL A 501 -1.96 -11.23 25.34
N GLY A 502 -1.22 -11.40 26.43
CA GLY A 502 0.22 -11.69 26.38
C GLY A 502 0.54 -12.98 25.60
N THR A 503 -0.35 -13.96 25.66
CA THR A 503 -0.25 -15.22 24.89
C THR A 503 -0.46 -15.03 23.39
N ALA A 504 -1.06 -13.92 22.97
CA ALA A 504 -1.31 -13.63 21.56
C ALA A 504 -0.08 -13.06 20.83
N SER A 505 1.08 -12.93 21.48
CA SER A 505 2.28 -12.43 20.83
C SER A 505 2.67 -13.27 19.61
N THR A 506 3.02 -12.61 18.50
CA THR A 506 3.34 -13.28 17.24
C THR A 506 4.71 -13.96 17.22
N HIS A 507 5.52 -13.79 18.25
CA HIS A 507 6.88 -14.32 18.31
C HIS A 507 7.35 -14.50 19.75
N ASP A 508 8.49 -15.18 19.90
CA ASP A 508 9.20 -15.26 21.17
C ASP A 508 9.82 -13.90 21.49
N ARG A 509 9.47 -13.32 22.65
CA ARG A 509 9.98 -12.02 23.10
C ARG A 509 11.48 -12.00 23.37
N ALA A 510 12.14 -13.16 23.47
CA ALA A 510 13.59 -13.23 23.48
C ALA A 510 14.22 -12.78 22.14
N TYR A 511 13.43 -12.72 21.06
CA TYR A 511 13.87 -12.38 19.72
C TYR A 511 12.94 -11.32 19.10
N GLY A 512 13.07 -10.06 19.49
CA GLY A 512 12.31 -8.95 18.90
C GLY A 512 12.13 -7.78 19.86
N ASP A 513 13.08 -6.83 19.85
CA ASP A 513 13.12 -5.74 20.84
C ASP A 513 12.41 -4.44 20.38
N ASP A 514 11.97 -4.37 19.12
CA ASP A 514 11.63 -3.08 18.51
C ASP A 514 10.14 -2.73 18.61
N GLU A 515 9.24 -3.69 18.32
CA GLU A 515 7.79 -3.53 18.49
C GLU A 515 7.11 -4.91 18.66
N ALA A 516 6.25 -5.04 19.68
CA ALA A 516 5.48 -6.27 19.90
C ALA A 516 4.24 -6.30 19.00
N TRP A 517 3.98 -7.47 18.39
CA TRP A 517 2.80 -7.72 17.57
C TRP A 517 1.92 -8.80 18.18
N LEU A 518 0.61 -8.68 17.97
CA LEU A 518 -0.42 -9.60 18.43
C LEU A 518 -1.06 -10.33 17.24
N CYS A 519 -1.32 -11.63 17.42
CA CYS A 519 -1.87 -12.50 16.40
C CYS A 519 -3.41 -12.53 16.50
N LEU A 520 -4.12 -11.99 15.50
CA LEU A 520 -5.58 -12.04 15.44
C LEU A 520 -6.15 -13.45 15.21
N ALA A 521 -5.32 -14.43 14.85
CA ALA A 521 -5.75 -15.81 14.65
C ALA A 521 -5.88 -16.61 15.95
N THR A 522 -5.48 -16.06 17.09
CA THR A 522 -5.53 -16.74 18.39
C THR A 522 -6.45 -16.04 19.39
N ASP A 523 -7.04 -16.85 20.27
CA ASP A 523 -7.76 -16.35 21.43
C ASP A 523 -6.79 -16.00 22.57
N PRO A 524 -7.19 -15.07 23.47
CA PRO A 524 -8.50 -14.42 23.54
C PRO A 524 -8.69 -13.21 22.61
N LEU A 525 -7.65 -12.78 21.88
CA LEU A 525 -7.66 -11.54 21.11
C LEU A 525 -8.80 -11.48 20.08
N LYS A 526 -8.97 -12.54 19.27
CA LYS A 526 -10.04 -12.62 18.26
C LYS A 526 -11.41 -12.42 18.90
N THR A 527 -11.70 -13.16 19.97
CA THR A 527 -12.98 -13.08 20.67
C THR A 527 -13.22 -11.70 21.29
N MET A 528 -12.19 -11.08 21.89
CA MET A 528 -12.31 -9.74 22.46
C MET A 528 -12.70 -8.70 21.41
N PHE A 529 -12.05 -8.71 20.23
CA PHE A 529 -12.38 -7.78 19.14
C PHE A 529 -13.84 -7.91 18.68
N VAL A 530 -14.33 -9.14 18.46
CA VAL A 530 -15.71 -9.36 18.01
C VAL A 530 -16.71 -8.88 19.06
N SER A 531 -16.51 -9.26 20.32
CA SER A 531 -17.41 -8.89 21.42
C SER A 531 -17.47 -7.38 21.61
N ALA A 532 -16.30 -6.73 21.69
CA ALA A 532 -16.18 -5.29 21.89
C ALA A 532 -16.85 -4.46 20.81
N PHE A 533 -16.62 -4.78 19.54
CA PHE A 533 -17.19 -3.97 18.47
C PHE A 533 -18.68 -4.22 18.25
N ARG A 534 -19.19 -5.43 18.51
CA ARG A 534 -20.64 -5.64 18.61
C ARG A 534 -21.26 -4.79 19.71
N GLU A 535 -20.58 -4.68 20.84
CA GLU A 535 -21.03 -3.83 21.94
C GLU A 535 -21.06 -2.34 21.56
N HIS A 536 -20.00 -1.83 20.92
CA HIS A 536 -19.96 -0.45 20.43
C HIS A 536 -21.01 -0.17 19.35
N ILE A 537 -21.30 -1.13 18.46
CA ILE A 537 -22.37 -1.01 17.47
C ILE A 537 -23.73 -0.82 18.15
N ARG A 538 -24.01 -1.62 19.20
CA ARG A 538 -25.29 -1.62 19.91
C ARG A 538 -25.45 -0.44 20.87
N LYS A 539 -24.49 -0.25 21.77
CA LYS A 539 -24.54 0.77 22.83
C LYS A 539 -24.15 2.14 22.30
N ASN A 540 -23.05 2.21 21.56
CA ASN A 540 -22.43 3.47 21.14
C ASN A 540 -22.82 3.87 19.71
N ARG A 541 -23.79 3.18 19.09
CA ARG A 541 -24.29 3.46 17.74
C ARG A 541 -23.17 3.66 16.72
N LEU A 542 -22.10 2.88 16.84
CA LEU A 542 -20.95 2.94 15.93
C LEU A 542 -21.39 2.72 14.47
N ARG A 543 -21.00 3.60 13.55
CA ARG A 543 -21.28 3.48 12.09
C ARG A 543 -20.05 3.61 11.21
N LEU A 544 -18.88 3.82 11.78
CA LEU A 544 -17.61 3.66 11.10
C LEU A 544 -16.61 2.94 12.02
N LEU A 545 -15.93 1.93 11.50
CA LEU A 545 -14.79 1.30 12.15
C LEU A 545 -13.59 1.33 11.19
N LYS A 546 -12.49 1.94 11.65
CA LYS A 546 -11.19 1.90 10.98
C LYS A 546 -10.29 0.88 11.66
N LEU A 547 -9.77 -0.06 10.89
CA LEU A 547 -8.91 -1.14 11.36
C LEU A 547 -7.52 -0.97 10.76
N ASP A 548 -6.57 -0.65 11.62
CA ASP A 548 -5.20 -0.34 11.22
C ASP A 548 -4.19 -1.37 11.74
N GLY A 549 -2.99 -1.30 11.19
CA GLY A 549 -1.82 -2.04 11.61
C GLY A 549 -2.02 -3.54 11.72
N THR A 550 -2.56 -4.16 10.66
CA THR A 550 -2.70 -5.62 10.58
C THR A 550 -1.35 -6.24 10.21
N SER A 551 -0.78 -7.05 11.11
CA SER A 551 0.42 -7.85 10.79
C SER A 551 0.00 -9.28 10.49
N ALA A 552 0.14 -9.67 9.22
CA ALA A 552 -0.30 -10.97 8.74
C ALA A 552 0.80 -12.05 8.83
N ILE A 553 1.70 -12.00 9.82
CA ILE A 553 2.66 -13.07 10.07
C ILE A 553 2.83 -13.35 11.56
N CYS A 554 3.01 -14.62 11.87
CA CYS A 554 3.30 -15.10 13.21
C CYS A 554 4.33 -16.23 13.13
N TYR A 555 5.33 -16.16 13.99
CA TYR A 555 6.38 -17.15 14.18
C TYR A 555 6.31 -17.83 15.56
N ASN A 556 5.21 -17.64 16.30
CA ASN A 556 4.97 -18.31 17.57
C ASN A 556 4.43 -19.74 17.32
N PRO A 557 5.21 -20.80 17.61
CA PRO A 557 4.78 -22.18 17.38
C PRO A 557 3.76 -22.68 18.40
N ALA A 558 3.45 -21.91 19.44
CA ALA A 558 2.46 -22.27 20.46
C ALA A 558 1.01 -21.98 20.05
N HIS A 559 0.78 -21.30 18.91
CA HIS A 559 -0.56 -21.00 18.40
C HIS A 559 -1.13 -22.16 17.59
N ASP A 560 -2.46 -22.17 17.40
CA ASP A 560 -3.18 -23.25 16.70
C ASP A 560 -2.89 -23.34 15.18
N HIS A 561 -2.22 -22.33 14.62
CA HIS A 561 -1.79 -22.31 13.22
C HIS A 561 -0.28 -22.52 13.12
N LEU A 562 0.19 -22.94 11.94
CA LEU A 562 1.63 -23.05 11.71
C LEU A 562 2.30 -21.66 11.58
N PRO A 563 3.57 -21.52 12.01
CA PRO A 563 4.40 -20.34 11.77
C PRO A 563 4.61 -19.97 10.29
N GLY A 564 5.12 -18.76 10.05
CA GLY A 564 5.58 -18.31 8.73
C GLY A 564 4.44 -18.09 7.75
N LEU A 565 4.62 -18.52 6.50
CA LEU A 565 3.68 -18.37 5.38
C LEU A 565 2.27 -18.89 5.69
N TYR A 566 2.18 -19.96 6.49
CA TYR A 566 0.90 -20.57 6.88
C TYR A 566 0.10 -19.69 7.85
N SER A 567 0.77 -18.87 8.66
CA SER A 567 0.11 -17.97 9.61
C SER A 567 -0.64 -16.84 8.90
N THR A 568 -0.19 -16.44 7.70
CA THR A 568 -0.82 -15.36 6.92
C THR A 568 -2.25 -15.68 6.55
N GLU A 569 -2.51 -16.90 6.06
CA GLU A 569 -3.87 -17.34 5.78
C GLU A 569 -4.70 -17.39 7.07
N ALA A 570 -4.16 -17.94 8.15
CA ALA A 570 -4.87 -18.04 9.42
C ALA A 570 -5.30 -16.66 9.98
N ILE A 571 -4.38 -15.68 9.98
CA ILE A 571 -4.61 -14.32 10.47
C ILE A 571 -5.60 -13.57 9.57
N GLN A 572 -5.38 -13.60 8.25
CA GLN A 572 -6.27 -12.87 7.34
C GLN A 572 -7.67 -13.49 7.30
N SER A 573 -7.80 -14.81 7.35
CA SER A 573 -9.12 -15.45 7.49
C SER A 573 -9.79 -15.12 8.82
N ALA A 574 -9.03 -15.02 9.92
CA ALA A 574 -9.58 -14.57 11.20
C ALA A 574 -10.11 -13.13 11.14
N LEU A 575 -9.40 -12.22 10.46
CA LEU A 575 -9.89 -10.86 10.22
C LEU A 575 -11.13 -10.85 9.33
N ILE A 576 -11.18 -11.65 8.26
CA ILE A 576 -12.38 -11.81 7.43
C ILE A 576 -13.57 -12.30 8.26
N ASP A 577 -13.37 -13.26 9.16
CA ASP A 577 -14.43 -13.73 10.06
C ASP A 577 -14.93 -12.62 11.00
N ILE A 578 -14.02 -11.78 11.52
CA ILE A 578 -14.39 -10.60 12.32
C ILE A 578 -15.25 -9.66 11.47
N LEU A 579 -14.79 -9.27 10.29
CA LEU A 579 -15.50 -8.35 9.39
C LEU A 579 -16.90 -8.88 9.02
N ARG A 580 -17.03 -10.17 8.70
CA ARG A 580 -18.33 -10.80 8.40
C ARG A 580 -19.27 -10.79 9.61
N GLN A 581 -18.74 -11.00 10.80
CA GLN A 581 -19.51 -10.97 12.02
C GLN A 581 -20.01 -9.56 12.37
N LEU A 582 -19.23 -8.53 12.06
CA LEU A 582 -19.63 -7.13 12.21
C LEU A 582 -20.62 -6.70 11.12
N ASP A 583 -20.42 -7.14 9.87
CA ASP A 583 -21.35 -6.90 8.76
C ASP A 583 -22.73 -7.54 9.04
N HIS A 584 -22.76 -8.75 9.61
CA HIS A 584 -24.02 -9.37 10.03
C HIS A 584 -24.69 -8.61 11.19
N GLU A 585 -23.91 -8.03 12.11
CA GLU A 585 -24.44 -7.24 13.22
C GLU A 585 -25.03 -5.91 12.75
N CYS A 586 -24.33 -5.20 11.85
CA CYS A 586 -24.76 -3.91 11.32
C CYS A 586 -24.29 -3.74 9.86
N PRO A 587 -25.15 -4.06 8.88
CA PRO A 587 -24.82 -3.88 7.47
C PRO A 587 -24.48 -2.43 7.07
N GLU A 588 -25.05 -1.44 7.77
CA GLU A 588 -24.79 0.00 7.60
C GLU A 588 -23.43 0.46 8.13
N LEU A 589 -22.70 -0.38 8.89
CA LEU A 589 -21.37 -0.05 9.38
C LEU A 589 -20.41 0.11 8.21
N LEU A 590 -19.79 1.28 8.10
CA LEU A 590 -18.68 1.52 7.18
C LEU A 590 -17.42 0.88 7.76
N LEU A 591 -16.77 0.00 7.00
CA LEU A 591 -15.58 -0.73 7.39
C LEU A 591 -14.40 -0.25 6.54
N MET A 592 -13.42 0.41 7.17
CA MET A 592 -12.24 0.95 6.49
C MET A 592 -11.00 0.22 6.98
N LEU A 593 -10.18 -0.29 6.07
CA LEU A 593 -8.94 -0.98 6.40
C LEU A 593 -7.73 -0.10 6.08
N TYR A 594 -6.82 0.06 7.02
CA TYR A 594 -5.60 0.84 6.81
C TYR A 594 -4.42 -0.10 6.55
N TRP A 595 -3.31 0.07 7.25
CA TRP A 595 -2.10 -0.64 6.94
C TRP A 595 -2.22 -2.16 7.16
N GLY A 596 -1.64 -2.92 6.22
CA GLY A 596 -1.67 -4.39 6.22
C GLY A 596 -2.77 -5.02 5.37
N ALA A 597 -3.67 -4.22 4.79
CA ALA A 597 -4.79 -4.68 3.97
C ALA A 597 -4.65 -4.32 2.47
N ARG A 598 -3.62 -4.83 1.78
CA ARG A 598 -3.27 -4.42 0.41
C ARG A 598 -4.17 -4.95 -0.73
N SER A 599 -4.71 -6.17 -0.58
CA SER A 599 -5.35 -6.88 -1.69
C SER A 599 -6.74 -6.32 -2.08
N PRO A 600 -7.09 -6.26 -3.38
CA PRO A 600 -8.46 -5.93 -3.81
C PRO A 600 -9.52 -6.89 -3.25
N TRP A 601 -9.14 -8.10 -2.85
CA TRP A 601 -10.09 -9.09 -2.30
C TRP A 601 -10.57 -8.75 -0.88
N TRP A 602 -9.91 -7.82 -0.18
CA TRP A 602 -10.46 -7.26 1.06
C TRP A 602 -11.78 -6.52 0.84
N LEU A 603 -11.98 -5.96 -0.35
CA LEU A 603 -13.15 -5.14 -0.68
C LEU A 603 -14.45 -5.97 -0.81
N LEU A 604 -14.37 -7.30 -0.77
CA LEU A 604 -15.55 -8.16 -0.61
C LEU A 604 -16.05 -8.18 0.84
N GLN A 605 -15.23 -7.75 1.80
CA GLN A 605 -15.49 -7.82 3.25
C GLN A 605 -15.48 -6.43 3.92
N ALA A 606 -14.84 -5.43 3.32
CA ALA A 606 -14.75 -4.04 3.80
C ALA A 606 -15.09 -3.04 2.68
N ASP A 607 -15.34 -1.79 3.03
CA ASP A 607 -15.74 -0.75 2.08
C ASP A 607 -14.56 -0.08 1.39
N THR A 608 -13.47 0.16 2.12
CA THR A 608 -12.23 0.75 1.57
C THR A 608 -10.97 0.15 2.19
N LEU A 609 -9.85 0.33 1.48
CA LEU A 609 -8.50 0.09 1.99
C LEU A 609 -7.54 1.23 1.59
N PHE A 610 -6.57 1.57 2.45
CA PHE A 610 -5.52 2.56 2.14
C PHE A 610 -4.27 1.94 1.49
N GLU A 611 -3.72 0.87 2.08
CA GLU A 611 -2.40 0.28 1.79
C GLU A 611 -2.08 0.21 0.28
N PRO A 612 -1.28 1.15 -0.26
CA PRO A 612 -1.03 1.22 -1.70
C PRO A 612 0.09 0.29 -2.15
N GLY A 613 0.84 -0.33 -1.22
CA GLY A 613 2.06 -1.10 -1.51
C GLY A 613 3.32 -0.25 -1.67
N LEU A 614 3.21 1.07 -1.54
CA LEU A 614 4.34 2.01 -1.47
C LEU A 614 4.44 2.54 -0.03
N GLN A 615 5.65 2.86 0.40
CA GLN A 615 5.88 3.52 1.69
C GLN A 615 5.44 4.99 1.59
N ILE A 616 4.18 5.26 1.90
CA ILE A 616 3.56 6.59 1.78
C ILE A 616 2.39 6.75 2.75
N GLU A 617 2.22 7.96 3.29
CA GLU A 617 1.07 8.45 4.07
C GLU A 617 0.52 9.71 3.39
N ALA A 618 -0.64 10.22 3.80
CA ALA A 618 -1.18 11.51 3.34
C ALA A 618 -0.39 12.77 3.79
N ALA A 619 0.88 12.58 4.15
CA ALA A 619 1.85 13.64 4.41
C ALA A 619 3.24 13.33 3.85
N HIS A 620 3.44 12.22 3.13
CA HIS A 620 4.74 11.86 2.57
C HIS A 620 5.00 12.62 1.26
N PRO A 621 6.01 13.51 1.20
CA PRO A 621 6.36 14.19 -0.03
C PRO A 621 6.85 13.20 -1.10
N SER A 622 6.82 13.63 -2.36
CA SER A 622 7.48 12.90 -3.44
C SER A 622 8.99 13.18 -3.49
N ALA A 623 9.68 12.35 -4.26
CA ALA A 623 11.10 12.54 -4.53
C ALA A 623 11.38 13.75 -5.44
N ALA A 624 10.37 14.30 -6.11
CA ALA A 624 10.52 15.46 -6.98
C ALA A 624 10.39 16.76 -6.17
N PRO A 625 11.32 17.72 -6.34
CA PRO A 625 11.17 19.06 -5.80
C PRO A 625 9.87 19.71 -6.24
N ALA A 626 9.22 20.44 -5.34
CA ALA A 626 7.96 21.15 -5.59
C ALA A 626 8.02 22.58 -5.08
N LEU A 627 7.15 23.46 -5.58
CA LEU A 627 7.02 24.82 -5.07
C LEU A 627 6.50 24.81 -3.62
N TYR A 628 5.57 23.92 -3.30
CA TYR A 628 5.02 23.73 -1.95
C TYR A 628 5.08 22.25 -1.56
N VAL A 629 5.31 21.95 -0.27
CA VAL A 629 5.36 20.57 0.23
C VAL A 629 4.08 19.78 -0.12
N ARG A 630 2.91 20.42 -0.04
CA ARG A 630 1.63 19.75 -0.32
C ARG A 630 1.47 19.38 -1.79
N ASP A 631 2.05 20.13 -2.72
CA ASP A 631 2.04 19.72 -4.12
C ASP A 631 2.84 18.42 -4.26
N SER A 632 3.97 18.30 -3.57
CA SER A 632 4.79 17.08 -3.57
C SER A 632 4.07 15.89 -2.93
N VAL A 633 3.31 16.13 -1.85
CA VAL A 633 2.43 15.10 -1.25
C VAL A 633 1.34 14.67 -2.24
N THR A 634 0.71 15.63 -2.92
CA THR A 634 -0.34 15.37 -3.92
C THR A 634 0.21 14.52 -5.08
N LEU A 635 1.38 14.87 -5.62
CA LEU A 635 2.08 14.05 -6.61
C LEU A 635 2.30 12.63 -6.09
N GLY A 636 2.74 12.50 -4.84
CA GLY A 636 3.00 11.19 -4.25
C GLY A 636 1.77 10.31 -4.11
N LEU A 637 0.65 10.88 -3.68
CA LEU A 637 -0.63 10.17 -3.60
C LEU A 637 -1.12 9.77 -5.00
N ASP A 638 -0.90 10.61 -6.02
CA ASP A 638 -1.29 10.28 -7.40
C ASP A 638 -0.37 9.23 -8.05
N GLN A 639 0.92 9.23 -7.70
CA GLN A 639 1.85 8.13 -8.02
C GLN A 639 1.38 6.82 -7.40
N ALA A 640 0.96 6.84 -6.13
CA ALA A 640 0.40 5.67 -5.44
C ALA A 640 -0.93 5.21 -6.06
N GLN A 641 -1.80 6.15 -6.45
CA GLN A 641 -3.06 5.86 -7.14
C GLN A 641 -2.83 5.16 -8.48
N TRP A 642 -1.82 5.61 -9.24
CA TRP A 642 -1.39 5.01 -10.49
C TRP A 642 -0.76 3.63 -10.28
N TRP A 643 0.05 3.48 -9.23
CA TRP A 643 0.69 2.21 -8.88
C TRP A 643 -0.33 1.11 -8.55
N ALA A 644 -1.32 1.44 -7.72
CA ALA A 644 -2.38 0.54 -7.25
C ALA A 644 -3.51 0.33 -8.30
N GLU A 645 -3.16 0.13 -9.56
CA GLU A 645 -4.09 0.03 -10.70
C GLU A 645 -5.06 -1.17 -10.64
N ASP A 646 -4.74 -2.21 -9.86
CA ASP A 646 -5.58 -3.42 -9.70
C ASP A 646 -6.60 -3.31 -8.56
N ILE A 647 -6.78 -2.11 -7.98
CA ILE A 647 -7.77 -1.84 -6.94
C ILE A 647 -8.82 -0.85 -7.51
N PRO A 648 -10.13 -1.15 -7.45
CA PRO A 648 -11.15 -0.22 -7.90
C PRO A 648 -11.08 1.12 -7.14
N PRO A 649 -11.14 2.29 -7.80
CA PRO A 649 -11.05 3.60 -7.14
C PRO A 649 -12.02 3.78 -5.96
N LEU A 650 -13.25 3.28 -6.09
CA LEU A 650 -14.28 3.32 -5.06
C LEU A 650 -13.87 2.58 -3.76
N GLY A 651 -12.98 1.60 -3.85
CA GLY A 651 -12.46 0.84 -2.71
C GLY A 651 -11.15 1.40 -2.14
N LYS A 652 -10.61 2.50 -2.68
CA LYS A 652 -9.37 3.10 -2.17
C LYS A 652 -9.68 4.20 -1.18
N ASP A 653 -8.87 4.26 -0.14
CA ASP A 653 -8.71 5.42 0.72
C ASP A 653 -7.36 6.09 0.41
N SER A 654 -7.29 7.40 0.53
CA SER A 654 -6.08 8.22 0.39
C SER A 654 -5.62 8.80 1.73
N LEU A 655 -6.38 8.58 2.82
CA LEU A 655 -6.29 9.27 4.10
C LEU A 655 -6.60 10.77 4.02
N GLY A 656 -7.21 11.24 2.92
CA GLY A 656 -7.73 12.61 2.82
C GLY A 656 -6.67 13.71 2.87
N VAL A 657 -7.03 14.85 3.48
CA VAL A 657 -6.20 16.06 3.52
C VAL A 657 -5.90 16.44 4.96
N TRP A 658 -4.61 16.40 5.33
CA TRP A 658 -4.15 16.73 6.68
C TRP A 658 -3.91 18.23 6.84
N LEU A 659 -4.59 18.87 7.79
CA LEU A 659 -4.53 20.33 8.00
C LEU A 659 -3.62 20.74 9.17
N SER A 660 -3.33 19.84 10.10
CA SER A 660 -2.50 20.11 11.28
C SER A 660 -1.04 20.46 10.92
N ALA A 661 -0.37 21.20 11.80
CA ALA A 661 1.07 21.50 11.72
C ALA A 661 1.93 20.66 12.70
N TRP A 662 1.35 19.60 13.29
CA TRP A 662 2.02 18.73 14.25
C TRP A 662 3.13 17.86 13.62
N PRO A 663 4.33 17.68 14.24
CA PRO A 663 5.43 16.92 13.61
C PRO A 663 5.12 15.51 13.10
N TRP A 664 4.20 14.77 13.72
CA TRP A 664 3.77 13.45 13.21
C TRP A 664 3.25 13.53 11.76
N ASN A 665 2.58 14.63 11.43
CA ASN A 665 1.90 14.84 10.17
C ASN A 665 2.78 15.59 9.14
N SER A 666 4.11 15.58 9.36
CA SER A 666 5.10 16.35 8.61
C SER A 666 4.92 17.87 8.67
N SER A 667 4.24 18.39 9.69
CA SER A 667 4.05 19.83 9.91
C SER A 667 3.61 20.60 8.66
N ILE A 668 2.81 19.97 7.79
CA ILE A 668 2.45 20.54 6.49
C ILE A 668 1.55 21.77 6.68
N GLY A 669 0.70 21.76 7.70
CA GLY A 669 -0.25 22.85 7.98
C GLY A 669 -1.28 23.03 6.87
N LYS A 670 -2.11 24.06 6.93
CA LYS A 670 -3.20 24.26 5.94
C LYS A 670 -2.77 24.81 4.57
N GLU A 671 -1.49 25.11 4.33
CA GLU A 671 -1.06 25.70 3.05
C GLU A 671 -1.48 24.80 1.88
N ARG A 672 -2.21 25.37 0.91
CA ARG A 672 -2.71 24.70 -0.31
C ARG A 672 -3.67 23.52 -0.10
N TRP A 673 -4.37 23.48 1.03
CA TRP A 673 -5.29 22.39 1.31
C TRP A 673 -6.37 22.24 0.22
N GLN A 674 -6.77 23.33 -0.45
CA GLN A 674 -7.77 23.31 -1.51
C GLN A 674 -7.33 22.47 -2.71
N GLU A 675 -6.11 22.67 -3.19
CA GLU A 675 -5.53 21.95 -4.32
C GLU A 675 -5.44 20.45 -4.01
N GLY A 676 -4.95 20.12 -2.81
CA GLY A 676 -4.93 18.75 -2.31
C GLY A 676 -6.33 18.12 -2.26
N PHE A 677 -7.34 18.88 -1.80
CA PHE A 677 -8.72 18.40 -1.67
C PHE A 677 -9.42 18.21 -3.03
N VAL A 678 -9.18 19.12 -3.99
CA VAL A 678 -9.66 19.00 -5.37
C VAL A 678 -9.15 17.72 -6.01
N MET A 679 -7.85 17.46 -5.90
CA MET A 679 -7.24 16.24 -6.43
C MET A 679 -7.77 15.00 -5.71
N ASP A 680 -7.95 15.07 -4.40
CA ASP A 680 -8.45 13.96 -3.59
C ASP A 680 -9.87 13.52 -3.94
N MET A 681 -10.80 14.47 -4.07
CA MET A 681 -12.16 14.21 -4.55
C MET A 681 -12.19 13.49 -5.89
N CYS A 682 -11.23 13.79 -6.77
CA CYS A 682 -11.15 13.24 -8.12
C CYS A 682 -10.41 11.89 -8.21
N ARG A 683 -9.83 11.38 -7.11
CA ARG A 683 -9.28 10.02 -7.05
C ARG A 683 -10.36 8.94 -7.04
N GLY A 684 -11.60 9.32 -6.72
CA GLY A 684 -12.81 8.51 -6.84
C GLY A 684 -13.12 7.57 -5.68
N SER A 685 -12.54 7.83 -4.51
CA SER A 685 -12.91 7.18 -3.24
C SER A 685 -14.32 7.55 -2.78
N LEU A 686 -14.87 8.67 -3.26
CA LEU A 686 -16.10 9.27 -2.72
C LEU A 686 -16.03 9.52 -1.20
N LEU A 687 -14.82 9.77 -0.68
CA LEU A 687 -14.60 10.14 0.71
C LEU A 687 -14.08 11.58 0.75
N ALA A 688 -14.74 12.43 1.54
CA ALA A 688 -14.25 13.74 1.93
C ALA A 688 -13.73 13.64 3.36
N GLN A 689 -12.40 13.66 3.54
CA GLN A 689 -11.74 13.38 4.82
C GLN A 689 -10.77 14.51 5.20
N PRO A 690 -11.26 15.66 5.71
CA PRO A 690 -10.39 16.65 6.32
C PRO A 690 -9.91 16.17 7.70
N TRP A 691 -8.59 16.09 7.89
CA TRP A 691 -7.98 15.86 9.20
C TRP A 691 -7.69 17.18 9.88
N SER A 692 -8.34 17.36 11.02
CA SER A 692 -8.49 18.63 11.71
C SER A 692 -7.17 19.16 12.26
N ASP A 693 -7.22 20.43 12.64
CA ASP A 693 -6.19 21.15 13.35
C ASP A 693 -6.82 21.83 14.58
N ASP A 694 -6.03 22.30 15.53
CA ASP A 694 -6.52 22.90 16.79
C ASP A 694 -7.30 24.22 16.59
N GLY A 695 -7.21 24.78 15.39
CA GLY A 695 -8.24 25.56 14.72
C GLY A 695 -7.64 26.58 13.76
N SER A 696 -8.11 26.66 12.51
CA SER A 696 -8.30 27.93 11.75
C SER A 696 -8.35 27.78 10.22
N LEU A 697 -9.31 27.00 9.70
CA LEU A 697 -9.89 27.41 8.41
C LEU A 697 -10.62 28.75 8.64
N SER A 698 -10.32 29.77 7.84
CA SER A 698 -11.07 31.03 7.80
C SER A 698 -12.53 30.77 7.42
N ALA A 699 -13.41 31.76 7.59
CA ALA A 699 -14.81 31.61 7.18
C ALA A 699 -14.94 31.26 5.67
N ALA A 700 -14.12 31.90 4.82
CA ALA A 700 -14.10 31.61 3.39
C ALA A 700 -13.58 30.20 3.09
N GLU A 701 -12.54 29.74 3.78
CA GLU A 701 -12.02 28.37 3.62
C GLU A 701 -13.06 27.32 4.05
N ARG A 702 -13.79 27.57 5.15
CA ARG A 702 -14.89 26.68 5.57
C ARG A 702 -16.03 26.64 4.55
N GLN A 703 -16.38 27.78 3.96
CA GLN A 703 -17.37 27.81 2.88
C GLN A 703 -16.89 27.01 1.68
N GLN A 704 -15.63 27.15 1.29
CA GLN A 704 -15.06 26.40 0.17
C GLN A 704 -15.02 24.90 0.43
N MET A 705 -14.70 24.47 1.66
CA MET A 705 -14.79 23.06 2.07
C MET A 705 -16.22 22.54 1.95
N ALA A 706 -17.21 23.35 2.39
CA ALA A 706 -18.62 22.99 2.28
C ALA A 706 -19.05 22.86 0.81
N ASP A 707 -18.64 23.79 -0.06
CA ASP A 707 -18.91 23.75 -1.50
C ASP A 707 -18.33 22.47 -2.14
N PHE A 708 -17.09 22.11 -1.81
CA PHE A 708 -16.43 20.88 -2.29
C PHE A 708 -17.14 19.61 -1.82
N ILE A 709 -17.51 19.53 -0.54
CA ILE A 709 -18.28 18.40 0.00
C ILE A 709 -19.66 18.32 -0.67
N ALA A 710 -20.33 19.45 -0.88
CA ALA A 710 -21.63 19.50 -1.56
C ALA A 710 -21.51 19.03 -3.01
N LEU A 711 -20.48 19.45 -3.75
CA LEU A 711 -20.21 18.95 -5.10
C LEU A 711 -19.98 17.44 -5.12
N LEU A 712 -19.16 16.91 -4.20
CA LEU A 712 -18.88 15.48 -4.11
C LEU A 712 -20.18 14.68 -3.90
N LYS A 713 -21.05 15.16 -3.01
CA LYS A 713 -22.36 14.54 -2.71
C LYS A 713 -23.33 14.64 -3.89
N GLU A 714 -23.45 15.82 -4.50
CA GLU A 714 -24.36 16.10 -5.61
C GLU A 714 -23.99 15.35 -6.90
N ARG A 715 -22.70 15.05 -7.10
CA ARG A 715 -22.17 14.43 -8.32
C ARG A 715 -21.31 13.20 -8.05
N ALA A 716 -21.72 12.39 -7.07
CA ALA A 716 -21.08 11.11 -6.77
C ALA A 716 -21.06 10.17 -8.01
N ASP A 717 -22.04 10.30 -8.90
CA ASP A 717 -22.12 9.60 -10.19
C ASP A 717 -21.01 9.99 -11.18
N CYS A 718 -20.41 11.17 -11.02
CA CYS A 718 -19.22 11.59 -11.76
C CYS A 718 -17.94 11.22 -11.01
N PHE A 719 -17.80 11.68 -9.76
CA PHE A 719 -16.58 11.49 -8.95
C PHE A 719 -16.25 10.02 -8.69
N GLY A 720 -17.24 9.12 -8.65
CA GLY A 720 -17.03 7.68 -8.50
C GLY A 720 -16.51 6.95 -9.75
N ASN A 721 -16.28 7.68 -10.85
CA ASN A 721 -15.84 7.16 -12.15
C ASN A 721 -14.64 7.97 -12.71
N PRO A 722 -13.50 7.99 -11.98
CA PRO A 722 -12.33 8.76 -12.38
C PRO A 722 -11.52 8.05 -13.46
N ARG A 723 -10.79 8.82 -14.26
CA ARG A 723 -9.72 8.33 -15.14
C ARG A 723 -8.57 9.33 -15.16
N PHE A 724 -7.34 8.85 -15.21
CA PHE A 724 -6.20 9.72 -15.48
C PHE A 724 -6.27 10.29 -16.90
N ILE A 725 -5.89 11.56 -17.04
CA ILE A 725 -5.87 12.28 -18.32
C ILE A 725 -4.58 13.12 -18.45
N VAL A 726 -4.30 13.57 -19.67
CA VAL A 726 -3.18 14.44 -20.04
C VAL A 726 -1.82 13.71 -20.02
N GLY A 727 -1.16 13.61 -18.86
CA GLY A 727 0.20 13.08 -18.72
C GLY A 727 0.32 12.05 -17.61
N ASN A 728 1.55 11.80 -17.15
CA ASN A 728 1.86 10.77 -16.16
C ASN A 728 2.54 11.36 -14.89
N PRO A 729 1.99 11.15 -13.67
CA PRO A 729 2.57 11.64 -12.42
C PRO A 729 3.93 11.00 -12.05
N TRP A 730 4.40 10.00 -12.79
CA TRP A 730 5.75 9.43 -12.64
C TRP A 730 6.80 10.08 -13.56
N LYS A 731 6.41 11.01 -14.44
CA LYS A 731 7.28 11.59 -15.48
C LYS A 731 7.52 13.09 -15.36
N ASP A 732 7.19 13.71 -14.22
CA ASP A 732 7.27 15.17 -14.01
C ASP A 732 6.44 15.97 -15.06
N GLU A 733 5.36 15.36 -15.57
CA GLU A 733 4.43 15.94 -16.55
C GLU A 733 3.18 16.50 -15.85
N PRO A 734 2.51 17.52 -16.43
CA PRO A 734 1.15 17.87 -16.04
C PRO A 734 0.20 16.68 -16.22
N TYR A 735 -0.70 16.49 -15.26
CA TYR A 735 -1.65 15.38 -15.27
C TYR A 735 -2.96 15.80 -14.63
N GLY A 736 -3.95 14.91 -14.66
CA GLY A 736 -5.24 15.21 -14.06
C GLY A 736 -6.18 14.02 -14.03
N TYR A 737 -7.41 14.30 -13.64
CA TYR A 737 -8.51 13.34 -13.60
C TYR A 737 -9.72 13.86 -14.37
N ALA A 738 -10.36 12.99 -15.16
CA ALA A 738 -11.72 13.21 -15.66
C ALA A 738 -12.70 12.26 -14.97
N CYS A 739 -13.62 12.83 -14.22
CA CYS A 739 -14.68 12.15 -13.48
C CYS A 739 -15.99 12.32 -14.22
N SER A 740 -16.50 11.26 -14.89
CA SER A 740 -17.64 11.41 -15.80
C SER A 740 -18.71 10.34 -15.61
N ASN A 741 -19.98 10.75 -15.77
CA ASN A 741 -21.14 9.88 -15.81
C ASN A 741 -21.61 9.55 -17.25
N GLY A 742 -20.83 9.88 -18.28
CA GLY A 742 -21.22 9.69 -19.68
C GLY A 742 -21.97 10.88 -20.32
N ARG A 743 -22.38 11.89 -19.54
CA ARG A 743 -23.15 13.05 -20.02
C ARG A 743 -22.52 14.39 -19.66
N ARG A 744 -21.89 14.46 -18.50
CA ARG A 744 -21.07 15.59 -18.01
C ARG A 744 -19.78 15.06 -17.39
N ALA A 745 -18.83 15.95 -17.11
CA ALA A 745 -17.59 15.58 -16.46
C ALA A 745 -17.10 16.66 -15.49
N PHE A 746 -16.47 16.23 -14.40
CA PHE A 746 -15.59 17.07 -13.59
C PHE A 746 -14.14 16.77 -13.97
N ILE A 747 -13.35 17.81 -14.19
CA ILE A 747 -11.99 17.69 -14.69
C ILE A 747 -11.07 18.42 -13.73
N ALA A 748 -10.21 17.66 -13.04
CA ALA A 748 -9.12 18.21 -12.25
C ALA A 748 -7.84 18.21 -13.09
N LEU A 749 -7.18 19.36 -13.23
CA LEU A 749 -5.90 19.51 -13.92
C LEU A 749 -4.86 19.97 -12.91
N ASN A 750 -3.68 19.38 -12.92
CA ASN A 750 -2.55 19.73 -12.06
C ASN A 750 -1.28 19.92 -12.89
N ASN A 751 -0.79 21.15 -13.02
CA ASN A 751 0.51 21.41 -13.64
C ASN A 751 1.62 21.23 -12.59
N TYR A 752 2.08 20.01 -12.36
CA TYR A 752 3.20 19.75 -11.44
C TYR A 752 4.59 20.09 -12.03
N SER A 753 4.66 20.82 -13.15
CA SER A 753 5.94 21.17 -13.79
C SER A 753 6.44 22.56 -13.37
N TRP A 754 7.71 22.84 -13.68
CA TRP A 754 8.33 24.16 -13.50
C TRP A 754 8.08 25.14 -14.65
N SER A 755 7.24 24.78 -15.62
CA SER A 755 6.97 25.57 -16.82
C SER A 755 5.48 25.89 -16.98
N ASP A 756 5.19 27.03 -17.59
CA ASP A 756 3.84 27.31 -18.09
C ASP A 756 3.48 26.24 -19.12
N THR A 757 2.32 25.59 -18.96
CA THR A 757 1.89 24.56 -19.90
C THR A 757 0.51 24.86 -20.45
N SER A 758 0.37 24.79 -21.78
CA SER A 758 -0.94 24.80 -22.45
C SER A 758 -1.43 23.36 -22.62
N LEU A 759 -2.52 23.02 -21.94
CA LEU A 759 -3.13 21.71 -21.95
C LEU A 759 -4.30 21.68 -22.92
N ARG A 760 -4.32 20.67 -23.79
CA ARG A 760 -5.46 20.38 -24.66
C ARG A 760 -6.50 19.58 -23.88
N LEU A 761 -7.72 20.09 -23.84
CA LEU A 761 -8.88 19.43 -23.26
C LEU A 761 -9.59 18.59 -24.31
N GLU A 762 -9.60 17.27 -24.18
CA GLU A 762 -10.23 16.35 -25.14
C GLU A 762 -11.67 16.03 -24.68
N LEU A 763 -12.61 16.92 -24.99
CA LEU A 763 -14.01 16.87 -24.54
C LEU A 763 -14.87 15.87 -25.33
N GLY A 764 -14.46 14.60 -25.30
CA GLY A 764 -15.11 13.49 -26.01
C GLY A 764 -14.95 12.13 -25.30
N PRO A 765 -15.11 11.00 -26.02
CA PRO A 765 -15.19 9.66 -25.42
C PRO A 765 -13.96 9.26 -24.59
N ALA A 766 -12.76 9.72 -24.99
CA ALA A 766 -11.54 9.51 -24.22
C ALA A 766 -11.68 10.01 -22.76
N TRP A 767 -12.41 11.11 -22.55
CA TRP A 767 -12.66 11.71 -21.24
C TRP A 767 -14.04 11.35 -20.67
N GLY A 768 -14.77 10.46 -21.33
CA GLY A 768 -16.05 9.91 -20.87
C GLY A 768 -17.25 10.71 -21.31
N LEU A 769 -17.05 11.63 -22.26
CA LEU A 769 -18.11 12.46 -22.81
C LEU A 769 -18.59 11.91 -24.17
N PRO A 770 -19.82 12.20 -24.60
CA PRO A 770 -20.31 11.86 -25.93
C PRO A 770 -19.45 12.45 -27.06
N GLU A 771 -19.41 11.74 -28.19
CA GLU A 771 -18.80 12.23 -29.42
C GLU A 771 -19.59 13.44 -29.98
N ASN A 772 -18.89 14.42 -30.55
CA ASN A 772 -19.47 15.63 -31.16
C ASN A 772 -20.35 16.50 -30.23
N GLY A 773 -20.11 16.45 -28.91
CA GLY A 773 -20.80 17.31 -27.94
C GLY A 773 -20.53 18.81 -28.12
N GLN A 774 -21.46 19.63 -27.64
CA GLN A 774 -21.26 21.08 -27.42
C GLN A 774 -21.29 21.34 -25.92
N TRP A 775 -20.29 22.05 -25.41
CA TRP A 775 -19.97 22.07 -23.99
C TRP A 775 -19.88 23.50 -23.44
N GLU A 776 -20.45 23.71 -22.27
CA GLU A 776 -20.13 24.85 -21.40
C GLU A 776 -19.17 24.39 -20.30
N ILE A 777 -18.20 25.24 -19.95
CA ILE A 777 -17.15 24.92 -18.98
C ILE A 777 -17.22 25.89 -17.82
N TYR A 778 -17.45 25.36 -16.63
CA TYR A 778 -17.47 26.12 -15.38
C TYR A 778 -16.24 25.77 -14.56
N ARG A 779 -15.44 26.77 -14.20
CA ARG A 779 -14.33 26.59 -13.26
C ARG A 779 -14.89 26.69 -11.86
N TRP A 780 -14.69 25.67 -11.04
CA TRP A 780 -14.99 25.67 -9.60
C TRP A 780 -13.78 26.08 -8.77
N TYR A 781 -12.57 25.81 -9.28
CA TYR A 781 -11.32 26.16 -8.62
C TYR A 781 -10.21 26.41 -9.67
N PRO A 782 -9.30 27.38 -9.49
CA PRO A 782 -9.36 28.46 -8.51
C PRO A 782 -10.37 29.52 -9.00
N GLU A 783 -11.11 30.16 -8.10
CA GLU A 783 -12.14 31.18 -8.42
C GLU A 783 -13.29 30.67 -9.33
N PRO A 784 -14.53 30.63 -8.81
CA PRO A 784 -15.70 30.20 -9.57
C PRO A 784 -16.11 31.12 -10.72
N VAL A 785 -15.91 30.68 -11.98
CA VAL A 785 -16.27 31.45 -13.20
C VAL A 785 -16.80 30.55 -14.33
N HIS A 786 -17.65 31.09 -15.20
CA HIS A 786 -18.04 30.48 -16.46
C HIS A 786 -16.98 30.84 -17.50
N LEU A 787 -16.31 29.83 -18.07
CA LEU A 787 -15.24 30.04 -19.04
C LEU A 787 -15.83 30.15 -20.43
N VAL A 788 -15.45 31.19 -21.16
CA VAL A 788 -15.91 31.43 -22.54
C VAL A 788 -14.73 31.45 -23.51
N GLY A 789 -14.94 30.91 -24.72
CA GLY A 789 -14.00 31.01 -25.83
C GLY A 789 -14.44 32.06 -26.85
N GLU A 790 -13.98 31.93 -28.10
CA GLU A 790 -14.48 32.73 -29.24
C GLU A 790 -15.97 32.51 -29.50
N ARG A 791 -16.46 31.31 -29.15
CA ARG A 791 -17.88 30.93 -29.18
C ARG A 791 -18.36 30.70 -27.75
N PRO A 792 -19.68 30.89 -27.48
CA PRO A 792 -20.25 30.63 -26.15
C PRO A 792 -20.11 29.18 -25.68
N ALA A 793 -20.13 28.21 -26.60
CA ALA A 793 -19.94 26.79 -26.31
C ALA A 793 -18.69 26.24 -27.01
N PHE A 794 -18.01 25.30 -26.34
CA PHE A 794 -16.85 24.57 -26.85
C PHE A 794 -17.29 23.33 -27.63
N GLY A 795 -16.54 22.98 -28.68
CA GLY A 795 -16.72 21.71 -29.39
C GLY A 795 -15.99 20.56 -28.69
N SER A 796 -15.51 19.58 -29.46
CA SER A 796 -14.78 18.42 -28.92
C SER A 796 -13.44 18.75 -28.26
N THR A 797 -12.94 19.98 -28.40
CA THR A 797 -11.65 20.40 -27.83
C THR A 797 -11.70 21.81 -27.28
N ALA A 798 -10.91 22.05 -26.22
CA ALA A 798 -10.56 23.37 -25.73
C ALA A 798 -9.07 23.40 -25.33
N SER A 799 -8.51 24.59 -25.09
CA SER A 799 -7.13 24.73 -24.59
C SER A 799 -7.12 25.61 -23.35
N MET A 800 -6.34 25.22 -22.35
CA MET A 800 -6.16 25.98 -21.12
C MET A 800 -4.69 26.00 -20.72
N SER A 801 -4.17 27.19 -20.43
CA SER A 801 -2.81 27.38 -19.96
C SER A 801 -2.77 27.51 -18.43
N LEU A 802 -1.87 26.77 -17.80
CA LEU A 802 -1.69 26.68 -16.35
C LEU A 802 -0.27 27.13 -15.99
N ARG A 803 -0.15 27.93 -14.92
CA ARG A 803 1.15 28.25 -14.31
C ARG A 803 1.76 27.01 -13.65
N PRO A 804 3.08 26.98 -13.40
CA PRO A 804 3.70 25.98 -12.54
C PRO A 804 2.93 25.81 -11.23
N TYR A 805 2.68 24.56 -10.86
CA TYR A 805 1.93 24.12 -9.67
C TYR A 805 0.50 24.65 -9.59
N GLU A 806 -0.12 25.08 -10.69
CA GLU A 806 -1.53 25.42 -10.68
C GLU A 806 -2.41 24.15 -10.71
N THR A 807 -3.39 24.08 -9.82
CA THR A 807 -4.46 23.07 -9.84
C THR A 807 -5.78 23.74 -10.22
N VAL A 808 -6.57 23.11 -11.09
CA VAL A 808 -7.86 23.62 -11.56
C VAL A 808 -8.92 22.52 -11.45
N LEU A 809 -10.13 22.86 -10.97
CA LEU A 809 -11.32 22.02 -11.04
C LEU A 809 -12.32 22.65 -12.02
N LEU A 810 -12.67 21.90 -13.05
CA LEU A 810 -13.67 22.27 -14.05
C LEU A 810 -14.87 21.36 -13.95
N GLU A 811 -16.03 21.88 -14.31
CA GLU A 811 -17.23 21.13 -14.64
C GLU A 811 -17.58 21.41 -16.10
N VAL A 812 -17.75 20.33 -16.87
CA VAL A 812 -18.09 20.36 -18.28
C VAL A 812 -19.50 19.81 -18.44
N VAL A 813 -20.42 20.63 -18.92
CA VAL A 813 -21.85 20.29 -19.06
C VAL A 813 -22.31 20.52 -20.50
N PRO A 814 -23.32 19.79 -21.00
CA PRO A 814 -23.89 20.07 -22.31
C PRO A 814 -24.38 21.53 -22.40
N ALA A 815 -24.15 22.19 -23.53
CA ALA A 815 -24.56 23.58 -23.73
C ALA A 815 -26.05 23.82 -23.39
N GLY A 816 -26.34 24.93 -22.70
CA GLY A 816 -27.66 25.25 -22.18
C GLY A 816 -28.04 24.54 -20.87
N THR A 817 -27.14 23.74 -20.29
CA THR A 817 -27.37 23.07 -19.01
C THR A 817 -26.72 23.85 -17.87
N ALA A 818 -27.42 24.03 -16.76
CA ALA A 818 -26.86 24.68 -15.58
C ALA A 818 -25.70 23.86 -14.95
N PRO A 819 -24.70 24.54 -14.34
CA PRO A 819 -23.67 23.89 -13.53
C PRO A 819 -24.28 23.21 -12.30
N SER A 820 -23.49 22.35 -11.65
CA SER A 820 -23.90 21.70 -10.41
C SER A 820 -24.00 22.71 -9.27
N LEU A 821 -24.90 22.49 -8.32
CA LEU A 821 -25.24 23.47 -7.27
C LEU A 821 -25.76 24.81 -7.86
N ASN A 822 -26.75 25.40 -7.20
CA ASN A 822 -27.34 26.65 -7.69
C ASN A 822 -26.43 27.85 -7.33
N ARG A 823 -25.45 28.16 -8.19
CA ARG A 823 -24.49 29.26 -8.01
C ARG A 823 -24.43 30.16 -9.24
N ALA A 824 -24.29 31.46 -9.03
CA ALA A 824 -24.03 32.42 -10.10
C ALA A 824 -22.54 32.44 -10.49
N PHE A 825 -22.27 32.38 -11.79
CA PHE A 825 -20.92 32.40 -12.34
C PHE A 825 -20.72 33.62 -13.24
N ALA A 826 -19.74 34.46 -12.90
CA ALA A 826 -19.30 35.52 -13.81
C ALA A 826 -18.57 34.89 -15.01
N SER A 827 -18.72 35.48 -16.19
CA SER A 827 -18.04 34.99 -17.40
C SER A 827 -16.63 35.57 -17.49
N LYS A 828 -15.63 34.72 -17.76
CA LYS A 828 -14.25 35.12 -18.06
C LYS A 828 -13.70 34.32 -19.24
N PRO A 829 -12.78 34.86 -20.06
CA PRO A 829 -12.10 34.09 -21.09
C PRO A 829 -11.37 32.88 -20.50
N ILE A 830 -11.37 31.75 -21.22
CA ILE A 830 -10.50 30.63 -20.88
C ILE A 830 -9.02 31.07 -20.96
N PRO A 831 -8.17 30.84 -19.93
CA PRO A 831 -6.78 31.25 -19.97
C PRO A 831 -6.03 30.54 -21.11
N ALA A 832 -5.64 31.28 -22.15
CA ALA A 832 -4.95 30.71 -23.31
C ALA A 832 -3.43 30.87 -23.25
N SER A 833 -2.93 31.90 -22.57
CA SER A 833 -1.51 32.22 -22.46
C SER A 833 -1.26 33.11 -21.24
N PHE A 834 0.01 33.34 -20.93
CA PHE A 834 0.44 34.30 -19.92
C PHE A 834 1.32 35.38 -20.57
N THR A 835 1.20 36.61 -20.07
CA THR A 835 1.95 37.77 -20.58
C THR A 835 3.44 37.64 -20.29
N GLU A 836 3.79 37.22 -19.08
CA GLU A 836 5.18 36.97 -18.67
C GLU A 836 5.39 35.46 -18.47
N PRO A 837 6.39 34.81 -19.10
CA PRO A 837 6.58 33.38 -18.95
C PRO A 837 7.35 33.01 -17.67
N SER A 838 6.97 31.90 -17.06
CA SER A 838 7.79 31.18 -16.09
C SER A 838 9.07 30.68 -16.76
N ARG A 839 10.18 30.65 -16.01
CA ARG A 839 11.48 30.26 -16.56
C ARG A 839 12.39 29.62 -15.53
N GLU A 840 13.21 28.67 -15.98
CA GLU A 840 14.39 28.23 -15.26
C GLU A 840 15.44 29.36 -15.28
N LEU A 841 16.07 29.61 -14.15
CA LEU A 841 17.11 30.60 -13.97
C LEU A 841 18.48 29.93 -14.02
N SER A 842 19.44 30.59 -14.66
CA SER A 842 20.84 30.18 -14.54
C SER A 842 21.33 30.47 -13.13
N VAL A 843 21.68 29.41 -12.39
CA VAL A 843 22.22 29.50 -11.03
C VAL A 843 23.74 29.29 -11.06
N SER A 844 24.48 30.14 -10.36
CA SER A 844 25.88 29.87 -10.04
C SER A 844 25.97 29.41 -8.58
N VAL A 845 26.72 28.34 -8.34
CA VAL A 845 26.91 27.75 -7.00
C VAL A 845 28.39 27.76 -6.68
N THR A 846 28.78 28.45 -5.61
CA THR A 846 30.16 28.50 -5.13
C THR A 846 30.23 28.07 -3.66
N PRO A 847 31.23 27.27 -3.26
CA PRO A 847 31.49 27.02 -1.84
C PRO A 847 31.72 28.36 -1.11
N GLU A 848 31.06 28.54 0.03
CA GLU A 848 31.23 29.72 0.88
C GLU A 848 31.98 29.31 2.15
N LEU A 849 33.28 29.56 2.19
CA LEU A 849 34.15 29.10 3.28
C LEU A 849 34.23 30.10 4.44
N ALA A 850 33.91 31.37 4.21
CA ALA A 850 34.05 32.43 5.20
C ALA A 850 32.80 32.62 6.07
N ARG A 851 31.63 32.19 5.59
CA ARG A 851 30.34 32.36 6.30
C ARG A 851 29.56 31.05 6.39
N SER A 852 29.08 30.74 7.58
CA SER A 852 28.20 29.59 7.83
C SER A 852 27.09 29.95 8.80
N LEU A 853 25.88 29.50 8.47
CA LEU A 853 24.68 29.69 9.29
C LEU A 853 24.60 28.57 10.34
N LEU A 854 23.88 28.85 11.42
CA LEU A 854 23.55 27.87 12.45
C LEU A 854 22.41 26.98 11.94
N VAL A 855 22.70 25.71 11.66
CA VAL A 855 21.72 24.73 11.22
C VAL A 855 20.89 24.25 12.43
N PRO A 856 19.57 24.00 12.30
CA PRO A 856 18.74 23.57 13.43
C PRO A 856 19.28 22.33 14.16
N LEU A 857 19.88 21.38 13.42
CA LEU A 857 20.54 20.21 13.99
C LEU A 857 21.70 20.53 14.95
N GLU A 858 22.30 21.72 14.87
CA GLU A 858 23.36 22.16 15.79
C GLU A 858 22.80 22.69 17.12
N GLN A 859 21.50 23.00 17.18
CA GLN A 859 20.86 23.60 18.34
C GLN A 859 20.67 22.56 19.45
N GLY A 860 21.06 22.91 20.68
CA GLY A 860 20.86 22.05 21.84
C GLY A 860 21.75 20.79 21.89
N VAL A 861 22.71 20.64 20.96
CA VAL A 861 23.64 19.50 20.97
C VAL A 861 24.80 19.75 21.93
N ASN A 862 24.91 18.89 22.95
CA ASN A 862 26.02 18.86 23.89
C ASN A 862 27.36 18.62 23.17
N GLU A 863 28.46 19.18 23.68
CA GLU A 863 29.78 19.11 23.03
C GLU A 863 30.24 17.67 22.74
N SER A 864 29.88 16.70 23.59
CA SER A 864 30.22 15.28 23.41
C SER A 864 29.50 14.60 22.25
N ALA A 865 28.35 15.13 21.81
CA ALA A 865 27.58 14.58 20.70
C ALA A 865 27.88 15.26 19.36
N ARG A 866 28.57 16.41 19.37
CA ARG A 866 28.95 17.17 18.17
C ARG A 866 29.78 16.37 17.15
N PRO A 867 30.73 15.48 17.53
CA PRO A 867 31.47 14.67 16.56
C PRO A 867 30.59 13.72 15.73
N ASN A 868 29.37 13.43 16.17
CA ASN A 868 28.44 12.54 15.47
C ASN A 868 27.56 13.26 14.44
N LEU A 869 27.65 14.60 14.38
CA LEU A 869 26.91 15.38 13.40
C LEU A 869 27.53 15.25 12.00
N PRO A 870 26.73 15.25 10.92
CA PRO A 870 27.26 15.25 9.56
C PRO A 870 28.14 16.49 9.29
N PRO A 871 29.12 16.41 8.37
CA PRO A 871 29.94 17.56 8.03
C PRO A 871 29.07 18.71 7.50
N LYS A 872 29.37 19.92 7.97
CA LYS A 872 28.70 21.14 7.53
C LYS A 872 29.39 21.71 6.29
N ARG A 873 28.58 22.06 5.29
CA ARG A 873 29.02 22.78 4.09
C ARG A 873 28.17 24.03 3.89
N SER A 874 28.80 25.08 3.38
CA SER A 874 28.15 26.34 3.05
C SER A 874 28.27 26.61 1.55
N LEU A 875 27.17 27.06 0.95
CA LEU A 875 27.03 27.32 -0.48
C LEU A 875 26.44 28.72 -0.66
N ALA A 876 27.04 29.53 -1.53
CA ALA A 876 26.40 30.73 -2.07
C ALA A 876 25.80 30.38 -3.43
N VAL A 877 24.49 30.58 -3.58
CA VAL A 877 23.73 30.34 -4.81
C VAL A 877 23.25 31.69 -5.34
N ARG A 878 23.68 32.08 -6.54
CA ARG A 878 23.31 33.36 -7.16
C ARG A 878 22.55 33.16 -8.46
N CYS A 879 21.53 33.98 -8.70
CA CYS A 879 20.82 34.01 -9.97
C CYS A 879 20.29 35.42 -10.29
N GLN A 880 19.98 35.66 -11.55
CA GLN A 880 19.42 36.91 -12.05
C GLN A 880 17.96 36.71 -12.43
N VAL A 881 17.07 37.40 -11.73
CA VAL A 881 15.63 37.44 -12.02
C VAL A 881 15.41 38.46 -13.13
N PRO A 882 14.70 38.13 -14.21
CA PRO A 882 14.41 39.08 -15.27
C PRO A 882 13.54 40.25 -14.77
N SER A 883 13.50 41.34 -15.53
CA SER A 883 12.48 42.38 -15.33
C SER A 883 11.08 41.75 -15.40
N SER A 884 10.21 42.14 -14.48
CA SER A 884 8.81 41.70 -14.42
C SER A 884 7.94 42.87 -13.96
N HIS A 885 6.85 43.12 -14.68
CA HIS A 885 5.90 44.18 -14.37
C HIS A 885 5.01 43.85 -13.16
N ARG A 886 4.93 42.57 -12.78
CA ARG A 886 4.07 42.11 -11.68
C ARG A 886 4.85 41.51 -10.51
N GLY A 887 6.16 41.31 -10.68
CA GLY A 887 6.93 40.50 -9.75
C GLY A 887 6.51 39.04 -9.80
N GLY A 888 6.87 38.29 -8.76
CA GLY A 888 6.54 36.88 -8.69
C GLY A 888 7.27 36.17 -7.57
N THR A 889 7.51 34.88 -7.77
CA THR A 889 8.24 34.03 -6.82
C THR A 889 9.47 33.46 -7.50
N VAL A 890 10.61 33.60 -6.85
CA VAL A 890 11.82 32.84 -7.16
C VAL A 890 11.85 31.61 -6.28
N MET A 891 12.10 30.45 -6.86
CA MET A 891 12.29 29.19 -6.15
C MET A 891 13.69 28.67 -6.41
N ILE A 892 14.48 28.48 -5.36
CA ILE A 892 15.77 27.78 -5.44
C ILE A 892 15.58 26.40 -4.81
N ALA A 893 15.64 25.35 -5.62
CA ALA A 893 15.52 23.96 -5.19
C ALA A 893 16.90 23.29 -5.15
N LEU A 894 17.16 22.52 -4.10
CA LEU A 894 18.39 21.76 -3.87
C LEU A 894 18.02 20.28 -3.72
N GLU A 895 18.36 19.48 -4.74
CA GLU A 895 18.15 18.03 -4.74
C GLU A 895 19.39 17.33 -4.19
N MET A 896 19.18 16.35 -3.30
CA MET A 896 20.20 15.52 -2.68
C MET A 896 20.35 14.21 -3.45
N ARG A 897 21.57 13.89 -3.88
CA ARG A 897 21.89 12.72 -4.71
C ARG A 897 23.00 11.88 -4.13
N LYS A 898 23.01 10.62 -4.51
CA LYS A 898 24.13 9.70 -4.30
C LYS A 898 24.28 8.83 -5.55
N GLY A 899 25.22 9.20 -6.42
CA GLY A 899 25.32 8.66 -7.78
C GLY A 899 24.02 8.90 -8.56
N ASP A 900 23.51 7.88 -9.24
CA ASP A 900 22.29 7.96 -10.06
C ASP A 900 20.98 7.87 -9.25
N THR A 901 21.07 7.81 -7.92
CA THR A 901 19.90 7.70 -7.03
C THR A 901 19.71 8.95 -6.20
N VAL A 902 18.48 9.18 -5.77
CA VAL A 902 18.19 10.25 -4.79
C VAL A 902 18.62 9.84 -3.38
N ALA A 903 19.04 10.82 -2.58
CA ALA A 903 19.39 10.62 -1.18
C ALA A 903 18.26 11.10 -0.27
N LEU A 904 17.42 10.17 0.19
CA LEU A 904 16.30 10.44 1.09
C LEU A 904 16.80 10.82 2.49
N LEU A 905 16.24 11.89 3.05
CA LEU A 905 16.55 12.38 4.38
C LEU A 905 15.25 12.69 5.13
N GLY A 906 15.06 12.12 6.32
CA GLY A 906 13.95 12.50 7.20
C GLY A 906 14.19 13.86 7.84
N ASN A 907 13.13 14.57 8.21
CA ASN A 907 13.21 15.87 8.89
C ASN A 907 14.10 16.87 8.13
N VAL A 908 13.92 16.97 6.81
CA VAL A 908 14.85 17.67 5.92
C VAL A 908 15.15 19.08 6.39
N GLY A 909 14.12 19.85 6.80
CA GLY A 909 14.32 21.24 7.24
C GLY A 909 15.25 21.38 8.45
N SER A 910 15.49 20.32 9.23
CA SER A 910 16.45 20.35 10.35
C SER A 910 17.92 20.36 9.90
N HIS A 911 18.20 19.92 8.68
CA HIS A 911 19.56 19.78 8.13
C HIS A 911 20.05 21.01 7.37
N PHE A 912 19.21 22.03 7.20
CA PHE A 912 19.53 23.21 6.42
C PHE A 912 19.22 24.50 7.19
N ALA A 913 20.03 25.52 6.95
CA ALA A 913 19.73 26.91 7.25
C ALA A 913 19.99 27.73 6.00
N ALA A 914 19.18 28.76 5.74
CA ALA A 914 19.36 29.62 4.59
C ALA A 914 19.00 31.08 4.89
N GLU A 915 19.70 31.99 4.22
CA GLU A 915 19.44 33.44 4.22
C GLU A 915 19.49 33.95 2.78
N ALA A 916 18.60 34.88 2.43
CA ALA A 916 18.49 35.42 1.08
C ALA A 916 18.73 36.93 1.06
N THR A 917 19.30 37.42 -0.04
CA THR A 917 19.31 38.84 -0.39
C THR A 917 18.74 39.06 -1.79
N LEU A 918 18.11 40.22 -1.97
CA LEU A 918 17.60 40.73 -3.25
C LEU A 918 18.27 42.09 -3.50
N ASP A 919 19.02 42.20 -4.60
CA ASP A 919 19.89 43.35 -4.91
C ASP A 919 20.78 43.76 -3.73
N GLY A 920 21.36 42.78 -3.04
CA GLY A 920 22.25 42.97 -1.88
C GLY A 920 21.54 43.34 -0.57
N LYS A 921 20.20 43.46 -0.55
CA LYS A 921 19.42 43.73 0.67
C LYS A 921 18.81 42.44 1.23
N PRO A 922 18.69 42.25 2.55
CA PRO A 922 18.01 41.08 3.12
C PRO A 922 16.61 40.89 2.53
N ALA A 923 16.30 39.66 2.13
CA ALA A 923 15.01 39.26 1.57
C ALA A 923 14.38 38.17 2.44
N ALA A 924 13.05 38.22 2.58
CA ALA A 924 12.32 37.14 3.22
C ALA A 924 12.38 35.88 2.35
N LEU A 925 12.54 34.72 2.99
CA LEU A 925 12.52 33.43 2.34
C LEU A 925 11.66 32.45 3.13
N GLU A 926 11.01 31.54 2.42
CA GLU A 926 10.21 30.47 3.02
C GLU A 926 10.74 29.13 2.54
N ALA A 927 11.07 28.24 3.48
CA ALA A 927 11.44 26.86 3.14
C ALA A 927 10.19 26.10 2.67
N ALA A 928 10.34 25.32 1.61
CA ALA A 928 9.26 24.49 1.08
C ALA A 928 8.96 23.30 1.98
N LEU A 929 10.00 22.66 2.55
CA LEU A 929 9.85 21.56 3.51
C LEU A 929 10.12 22.03 4.95
N PRO A 930 9.21 21.77 5.90
CA PRO A 930 9.41 22.11 7.30
C PRO A 930 10.47 21.22 7.98
N GLN A 931 10.78 21.54 9.24
CA GLN A 931 11.79 20.83 10.02
C GLN A 931 11.40 19.37 10.29
N ALA A 932 10.14 19.11 10.64
CA ALA A 932 9.61 17.77 10.81
C ALA A 932 8.93 17.34 9.51
N THR A 933 9.49 16.34 8.83
CA THR A 933 8.98 15.84 7.54
C THR A 933 9.31 14.37 7.37
N PHE A 934 8.40 13.63 6.74
CA PHE A 934 8.76 12.35 6.16
C PHE A 934 9.92 12.50 5.16
N ALA A 935 10.61 11.39 4.91
CA ALA A 935 11.86 11.43 4.16
C ALA A 935 11.66 11.95 2.72
N ALA A 936 12.45 12.97 2.37
CA ALA A 936 12.47 13.57 1.03
C ALA A 936 13.92 13.84 0.59
N PRO A 937 14.21 13.83 -0.72
CA PRO A 937 15.56 14.01 -1.22
C PRO A 937 15.83 15.44 -1.72
N TRP A 938 15.09 16.44 -1.24
CA TRP A 938 15.26 17.81 -1.69
C TRP A 938 14.90 18.78 -0.58
N GLN A 939 15.35 20.03 -0.68
CA GLN A 939 14.83 21.19 0.03
C GLN A 939 14.69 22.33 -1.00
N GLY A 940 13.87 23.33 -0.73
CA GLY A 940 13.93 24.55 -1.53
C GLY A 940 13.40 25.76 -0.79
N TRP A 941 13.64 26.94 -1.38
CA TRP A 941 13.31 28.22 -0.76
C TRP A 941 12.61 29.13 -1.75
N ARG A 942 11.45 29.64 -1.34
CA ARG A 942 10.65 30.61 -2.07
C ARG A 942 11.05 32.02 -1.61
N ILE A 943 11.30 32.91 -2.56
CA ILE A 943 11.66 34.31 -2.32
C ILE A 943 10.71 35.16 -3.17
N ALA A 944 9.93 36.02 -2.51
CA ALA A 944 9.06 36.94 -3.21
C ALA A 944 9.88 38.07 -3.84
N VAL A 945 9.59 38.40 -5.10
CA VAL A 945 10.21 39.51 -5.82
C VAL A 945 9.11 40.45 -6.30
N GLY A 946 9.30 41.75 -6.08
CA GLY A 946 8.36 42.77 -6.52
C GLY A 946 8.48 43.09 -8.02
N PRO A 947 7.56 43.91 -8.56
CA PRO A 947 7.72 44.49 -9.89
C PRO A 947 9.03 45.25 -10.05
N SER A 948 9.73 45.07 -11.18
CA SER A 948 10.96 45.76 -11.53
C SER A 948 11.15 45.84 -13.04
N GLU A 949 11.53 47.02 -13.54
CA GLU A 949 11.88 47.24 -14.95
C GLU A 949 13.28 46.76 -15.32
N ARG A 950 14.11 46.43 -14.32
CA ARG A 950 15.46 45.87 -14.49
C ARG A 950 15.54 44.46 -13.90
N ALA A 951 16.52 43.68 -14.36
CA ALA A 951 16.87 42.43 -13.70
C ALA A 951 17.28 42.67 -12.25
N GLN A 952 16.92 41.73 -11.38
CA GLN A 952 17.23 41.78 -9.95
C GLN A 952 18.09 40.58 -9.57
N GLU A 953 19.11 40.82 -8.75
CA GLU A 953 19.99 39.77 -8.28
C GLU A 953 19.42 39.11 -7.03
N VAL A 954 19.35 37.78 -7.03
CA VAL A 954 19.04 36.98 -5.85
C VAL A 954 20.27 36.19 -5.45
N GLU A 955 20.71 36.34 -4.21
CA GLU A 955 21.75 35.53 -3.58
C GLU A 955 21.17 34.78 -2.38
N LEU A 956 21.38 33.47 -2.35
CA LEU A 956 20.99 32.59 -1.25
C LEU A 956 22.25 31.97 -0.65
N LEU A 957 22.49 32.26 0.63
CA LEU A 957 23.48 31.55 1.43
C LEU A 957 22.80 30.35 2.09
N VAL A 958 23.31 29.14 1.83
CA VAL A 958 22.78 27.89 2.40
C VAL A 958 23.87 27.19 3.20
N SER A 959 23.61 26.87 4.46
CA SER A 959 24.42 25.89 5.21
C SER A 959 23.65 24.58 5.33
N ALA A 960 24.32 23.48 4.99
CA ALA A 960 23.75 22.13 4.99
C ALA A 960 24.64 21.16 5.76
N MET A 961 24.03 20.33 6.61
CA MET A 961 24.71 19.25 7.34
C MET A 961 24.31 17.90 6.75
N LEU A 962 25.16 17.39 5.86
CA LEU A 962 24.90 16.20 5.04
C LEU A 962 26.12 15.28 5.07
N VAL A 963 25.91 13.97 4.99
CA VAL A 963 27.02 13.01 4.94
C VAL A 963 27.85 13.19 3.67
N ALA A 964 29.14 12.86 3.72
CA ALA A 964 30.12 13.21 2.68
C ALA A 964 29.76 12.66 1.28
N GLU A 965 29.08 11.51 1.22
CA GLU A 965 28.69 10.87 -0.05
C GLU A 965 27.41 11.42 -0.67
N VAL A 966 26.78 12.44 -0.06
CA VAL A 966 25.59 13.10 -0.59
C VAL A 966 26.00 14.37 -1.33
N GLU A 967 25.69 14.41 -2.62
CA GLU A 967 25.88 15.57 -3.49
C GLU A 967 24.60 16.41 -3.53
N THR A 968 24.75 17.70 -3.87
CA THR A 968 23.62 18.63 -3.99
C THR A 968 23.58 19.24 -5.37
N VAL A 969 22.42 19.18 -6.02
CA VAL A 969 22.15 19.79 -7.32
C VAL A 969 21.16 20.92 -7.12
N CYS A 970 21.60 22.16 -7.36
CA CYS A 970 20.76 23.35 -7.23
C CYS A 970 20.14 23.73 -8.57
N ARG A 971 18.86 24.13 -8.55
CA ARG A 971 18.14 24.71 -9.69
C ARG A 971 17.36 25.93 -9.22
N GLY A 972 17.26 26.95 -10.07
CA GLY A 972 16.50 28.16 -9.81
C GLY A 972 15.35 28.31 -10.79
N TYR A 973 14.21 28.82 -10.33
CA TYR A 973 13.04 29.06 -11.16
C TYR A 973 12.41 30.40 -10.81
N PHE A 974 11.88 31.12 -11.80
CA PHE A 974 11.07 32.31 -11.59
C PHE A 974 9.66 32.08 -12.14
N ILE A 975 8.66 32.33 -11.28
CA ILE A 975 7.24 32.18 -11.59
C ILE A 975 6.59 33.56 -11.41
N PRO A 976 6.24 34.25 -12.50
CA PRO A 976 5.55 35.55 -12.42
C PRO A 976 4.19 35.44 -11.73
N ALA A 977 3.75 36.52 -11.10
CA ALA A 977 2.40 36.60 -10.59
C ALA A 977 1.37 36.41 -11.72
N ARG A 978 0.22 35.79 -11.41
CA ARG A 978 -0.82 35.49 -12.40
C ARG A 978 -1.44 36.77 -12.97
N ASP A 979 -1.78 36.71 -14.26
CA ASP A 979 -2.47 37.78 -15.01
C ASP A 979 -3.86 38.14 -14.47
#